data_AF-A0A5N5QRG2-F1
#
_entry.id   AF-A0A5N5QRG2-F1
#
_cell.length_a   1.000
_cell.length_b   1.000
_cell.length_c   1.000
_cell.angle_alpha   90.00
_cell.angle_beta   90.00
_cell.angle_gamma   90.00
#
_symmetry.space_group_name_H-M   'P 1'
#
loop_
_entity.id
_entity.type
_entity.pdbx_description
1 polymer ?
#
loop_
_entity_poly.entity_id
_entity_poly.type
_entity_poly.pdbx_seq_one_letter_code
_entity_poly.pdbx_strand_id
1 'polypeptide(L)'
;MKGFSSYLFLTAILLSGGGDNGFGVQSVSQQYLLGLGIGDVTGPIVETNMMGYAALSQTDTGLHMRQFSRAYIIAAPGSNTAKDRILFVNSDLQSGDTAIRRGVLERLEQLYPGLYNEANFALVGTHSHAGVGGFLNNLLPQITSLGFVKQTYDAIINGTVLAVQRAHNSLILGTLSLGNTTVLDTNINRSPFAYEANPAEERARYKYDQDKELHLLKFKAANGTDQGFLSFFAVHGTSLYENNTLVSSDNKGMAAYLYESYAQPSTAPGKNTFIAGFVQANVGDTSLGAYCESPGQPWDGQPCEYQKSTCGNVTQDCHGRGPGFRTSDFESNLIIGTNQFNGAKTLMSSTLPSVSGVVRSLHSYVNMSSYSFALTNGTTVTTCPPAMAFLKDTHLRVGQRAITAPPSEEQKACHYPKPILLNTGYTNTPYPWQPSIVDIQMFRIGQLVMLIFPGELTTMAGRRLREAVRAKLISSGVIGSNAYVVVAGPANTYAHYVTTREEYSIQRYEGASTIYGPFTLEAYTDLFTKYVPYLADDVSDAPPAGPTPVDLTKNSISLQSGVVFDAAPIGKSFGSTLTDVVTGTTYKPGQTVTAVFQGANPRNDLRLEGTYMTVDQLVSGVWTTVRTDSHPSTKFGWLRTNTALGYSTVTTNWTIESTTPAGSYRITYNGNNKPLIGSIGSFTGTSSTFTISDRRDAEPTVTSWGSFYLAWEIPKPSIMSKNGNGKNGNGEKPRVPFAIHIIAGGTAGMAEALCCQPLDTIKVRMQLSRSGRVPGTKPRGFLATGMQIVRRETPLALYKGLGAVLSGIIPKMAIRFTSFEAYKGALTDKQTGKASTGMVFIAGLGAGITEAVAVVTPMEVVKIRLQAQQHSLADPLEVPRYRNAAHAAYTIVREEGFSTLYRGVSLTALRQATNQGANFTAYQELKKAAHRWQPNLVDLPSWQHMAIGLISGAMGPFSNAPIDTIKTRLQKAPAQPGQSALSRITAIAGDMWKQEGVRSFYKGITPRVLRVAPGQAIVFAVYERVRKIIETVRGTNLTDTYSE
;
A
#
# COMPACT_ATOMS: atom_id res chain seq x y z
N MET A 1 72.51 12.05 -15.99
CA MET A 1 71.98 13.18 -16.79
C MET A 1 72.04 12.80 -18.27
N LYS A 2 70.92 13.03 -19.00
CA LYS A 2 70.72 12.97 -20.47
C LYS A 2 70.72 11.56 -21.10
N GLY A 3 69.79 11.15 -21.96
CA GLY A 3 68.62 11.81 -22.53
C GLY A 3 68.04 10.92 -23.65
N PHE A 4 66.73 10.66 -23.59
CA PHE A 4 65.93 9.85 -24.49
C PHE A 4 65.48 10.66 -25.72
N SER A 5 65.64 10.12 -26.94
CA SER A 5 64.84 10.45 -28.13
C SER A 5 65.21 9.52 -29.29
N SER A 6 64.23 8.82 -29.88
CA SER A 6 64.14 8.49 -31.32
C SER A 6 62.95 7.55 -31.58
N TYR A 7 62.07 7.97 -32.50
CA TYR A 7 61.13 7.22 -33.36
C TYR A 7 59.72 7.81 -33.40
N LEU A 8 59.54 8.72 -34.37
CA LEU A 8 58.30 9.35 -34.81
C LEU A 8 58.42 9.54 -36.34
N PHE A 9 57.29 9.39 -37.05
CA PHE A 9 57.03 9.67 -38.47
C PHE A 9 57.35 8.61 -39.54
N LEU A 10 56.31 7.88 -39.94
CA LEU A 10 55.75 7.67 -41.30
C LEU A 10 54.49 6.83 -41.04
N THR A 11 53.26 7.16 -41.42
CA THR A 11 52.77 7.31 -42.80
C THR A 11 51.32 7.80 -42.75
N ALA A 12 50.99 8.81 -43.56
CA ALA A 12 49.64 9.16 -43.94
C ALA A 12 49.60 9.45 -45.45
N ILE A 13 48.51 9.00 -46.09
CA ILE A 13 47.96 9.39 -47.41
C ILE A 13 48.58 8.70 -48.65
N LEU A 14 47.78 7.80 -49.26
CA LEU A 14 47.40 7.87 -50.68
C LEU A 14 46.10 7.07 -50.93
N LEU A 15 45.14 7.76 -51.54
CA LEU A 15 43.79 7.35 -51.93
C LEU A 15 43.79 6.61 -53.28
N SER A 16 42.67 5.94 -53.53
CA SER A 16 42.04 5.63 -54.84
C SER A 16 42.57 4.44 -55.65
N GLY A 17 41.65 3.52 -55.97
CA GLY A 17 41.84 2.43 -56.92
C GLY A 17 40.72 1.40 -56.80
N GLY A 18 39.69 1.52 -57.63
CA GLY A 18 38.66 0.50 -57.77
C GLY A 18 39.24 -0.79 -58.37
N GLY A 19 38.64 -1.92 -58.02
CA GLY A 19 38.96 -3.23 -58.57
C GLY A 19 38.25 -4.33 -57.79
N ASP A 20 37.14 -4.82 -58.36
CA ASP A 20 36.54 -6.10 -57.99
C ASP A 20 37.61 -7.19 -57.96
N ASN A 21 37.70 -7.92 -56.85
CA ASN A 21 38.06 -9.33 -56.85
C ASN A 21 37.62 -9.98 -55.53
N GLY A 22 36.75 -10.98 -55.66
CA GLY A 22 36.14 -11.70 -54.57
C GLY A 22 37.14 -12.43 -53.70
N PHE A 23 37.24 -11.98 -52.45
CA PHE A 23 37.58 -12.83 -51.31
C PHE A 23 36.52 -12.58 -50.25
N GLY A 24 35.82 -13.64 -49.86
CA GLY A 24 34.78 -13.58 -48.85
C GLY A 24 35.35 -13.08 -47.52
N VAL A 25 35.15 -11.80 -47.26
CA VAL A 25 35.38 -11.22 -45.93
C VAL A 25 34.28 -11.78 -45.03
N GLN A 26 34.62 -12.76 -44.20
CA GLN A 26 33.83 -13.01 -43.00
C GLN A 26 33.75 -11.69 -42.23
N SER A 27 32.56 -11.09 -42.21
CA SER A 27 32.22 -9.98 -41.33
C SER A 27 32.65 -10.35 -39.91
N VAL A 28 33.70 -9.70 -39.40
CA VAL A 28 34.11 -9.86 -38.01
C VAL A 28 33.01 -9.22 -37.17
N SER A 29 32.19 -10.04 -36.51
CA SER A 29 31.12 -9.54 -35.63
C SER A 29 31.73 -8.65 -34.57
N GLN A 30 31.33 -7.38 -34.52
CA GLN A 30 31.82 -6.45 -33.51
C GLN A 30 31.48 -6.97 -32.10
N GLN A 31 32.48 -6.95 -31.23
CA GLN A 31 32.34 -7.37 -29.84
C GLN A 31 31.89 -6.21 -28.95
N TYR A 32 31.27 -6.54 -27.82
CA TYR A 32 30.91 -5.64 -26.72
C TYR A 32 31.34 -6.27 -25.41
N LEU A 33 31.47 -5.45 -24.37
CA LEU A 33 31.56 -5.92 -23.00
C LEU A 33 30.14 -6.04 -22.42
N LEU A 34 29.74 -7.26 -22.07
CA LEU A 34 28.38 -7.63 -21.66
C LEU A 34 28.39 -8.12 -20.21
N GLY A 35 27.49 -7.61 -19.37
CA GLY A 35 27.33 -8.03 -17.98
C GLY A 35 25.86 -8.23 -17.64
N LEU A 36 25.51 -9.35 -17.03
CA LEU A 36 24.13 -9.68 -16.67
C LEU A 36 24.05 -10.10 -15.20
N GLY A 37 22.98 -9.67 -14.51
CA GLY A 37 22.79 -9.96 -13.10
C GLY A 37 21.33 -9.87 -12.67
N ILE A 38 21.00 -10.53 -11.57
CA ILE A 38 19.65 -10.57 -10.99
C ILE A 38 19.73 -10.29 -9.49
N GLY A 39 18.73 -9.65 -8.90
CA GLY A 39 18.65 -9.36 -7.48
C GLY A 39 17.22 -9.25 -6.99
N ASP A 40 16.94 -9.79 -5.80
CA ASP A 40 15.61 -9.79 -5.19
C ASP A 40 15.22 -8.39 -4.69
N VAL A 41 14.08 -7.88 -5.18
CA VAL A 41 13.51 -6.57 -4.84
C VAL A 41 12.16 -6.69 -4.12
N THR A 42 11.82 -7.88 -3.63
CA THR A 42 10.54 -8.16 -2.98
C THR A 42 10.41 -7.36 -1.68
N GLY A 43 9.46 -6.42 -1.65
CA GLY A 43 9.15 -5.63 -0.45
C GLY A 43 8.32 -6.42 0.59
N PRO A 44 7.64 -5.70 1.51
CA PRO A 44 6.64 -6.28 2.40
C PRO A 44 5.58 -7.09 1.64
N ILE A 45 5.33 -8.32 2.09
CA ILE A 45 4.33 -9.22 1.48
C ILE A 45 3.04 -9.33 2.30
N VAL A 46 2.87 -8.49 3.32
CA VAL A 46 1.63 -8.43 4.11
C VAL A 46 1.33 -7.02 4.58
N GLU A 47 0.05 -6.73 4.84
CA GLU A 47 -0.45 -5.51 5.46
C GLU A 47 -0.16 -4.21 4.68
N THR A 48 0.59 -4.23 3.59
CA THR A 48 0.83 -3.12 2.66
C THR A 48 -0.11 -3.22 1.46
N ASN A 49 -0.31 -2.12 0.74
CA ASN A 49 -1.14 -2.13 -0.48
C ASN A 49 -0.29 -2.49 -1.70
N MET A 50 -0.89 -3.18 -2.66
CA MET A 50 -0.29 -3.44 -3.97
C MET A 50 -0.29 -2.18 -4.85
N MET A 51 0.68 -2.09 -5.76
CA MET A 51 0.75 -0.98 -6.72
C MET A 51 0.16 -1.37 -8.07
N GLY A 52 -0.85 -0.62 -8.54
CA GLY A 52 -1.42 -0.81 -9.87
C GLY A 52 -2.90 -0.42 -9.94
N TYR A 53 -3.76 -1.28 -9.41
CA TYR A 53 -5.22 -1.15 -9.48
C TYR A 53 -5.81 0.03 -8.69
N ALA A 54 -5.02 0.70 -7.86
CA ALA A 54 -5.44 1.81 -7.02
C ALA A 54 -6.62 1.46 -6.08
N ALA A 55 -6.60 0.25 -5.52
CA ALA A 55 -7.65 -0.29 -4.67
C ALA A 55 -7.22 -0.38 -3.20
N LEU A 56 -7.89 0.35 -2.29
CA LEU A 56 -7.59 0.30 -0.85
C LEU A 56 -7.79 -1.10 -0.24
N SER A 57 -8.70 -1.89 -0.80
CA SER A 57 -8.98 -3.27 -0.38
C SER A 57 -7.88 -4.27 -0.77
N GLN A 58 -7.04 -3.94 -1.76
CA GLN A 58 -5.97 -4.82 -2.25
C GLN A 58 -4.74 -4.73 -1.35
N THR A 59 -4.90 -5.23 -0.12
CA THR A 59 -3.83 -5.32 0.87
C THR A 59 -3.15 -6.68 0.78
N ASP A 60 -1.82 -6.69 0.75
CA ASP A 60 -0.98 -7.88 0.71
C ASP A 60 -1.33 -8.82 1.88
N THR A 61 -1.47 -10.12 1.57
CA THR A 61 -1.70 -11.19 2.55
C THR A 61 -0.69 -12.33 2.38
N GLY A 62 0.25 -12.22 1.45
CA GLY A 62 1.24 -13.26 1.24
C GLY A 62 2.04 -13.10 -0.05
N LEU A 63 2.63 -14.20 -0.50
CA LEU A 63 3.55 -14.27 -1.63
C LEU A 63 3.22 -15.47 -2.52
N HIS A 64 3.19 -15.23 -3.83
CA HIS A 64 3.13 -16.25 -4.87
C HIS A 64 4.46 -16.36 -5.61
N MET A 65 5.02 -15.22 -6.06
CA MET A 65 6.32 -15.18 -6.72
C MET A 65 7.10 -13.95 -6.26
N ARG A 66 8.40 -14.13 -6.00
CA ARG A 66 9.30 -13.01 -5.71
C ARG A 66 9.49 -12.10 -6.92
N GLN A 67 9.76 -10.83 -6.62
CA GLN A 67 10.04 -9.77 -7.58
C GLN A 67 11.54 -9.59 -7.73
N PHE A 68 12.04 -9.54 -8.96
CA PHE A 68 13.47 -9.40 -9.25
C PHE A 68 13.77 -8.18 -10.12
N SER A 69 14.91 -7.55 -9.86
CA SER A 69 15.58 -6.66 -10.80
C SER A 69 16.60 -7.44 -11.62
N ARG A 70 16.52 -7.31 -12.94
CA ARG A 70 17.43 -7.92 -13.92
C ARG A 70 18.25 -6.82 -14.59
N ALA A 71 19.55 -6.80 -14.33
CA ALA A 71 20.47 -5.79 -14.80
C ALA A 71 21.25 -6.27 -16.03
N TYR A 72 21.39 -5.38 -17.02
CA TYR A 72 22.08 -5.60 -18.28
C TYR A 72 23.05 -4.45 -18.52
N ILE A 73 24.33 -4.76 -18.59
CA ILE A 73 25.39 -3.82 -18.93
C ILE A 73 25.85 -4.13 -20.34
N ILE A 74 25.90 -3.10 -21.17
CA ILE A 74 26.52 -3.15 -22.51
C ILE A 74 27.50 -1.99 -22.57
N ALA A 75 28.77 -2.28 -22.86
CA ALA A 75 29.80 -1.26 -23.05
C ALA A 75 30.65 -1.54 -24.29
N ALA A 76 31.26 -0.49 -24.84
CA ALA A 76 32.24 -0.63 -25.90
C ALA A 76 33.49 -1.43 -25.42
N PRO A 77 34.11 -2.27 -26.26
CA PRO A 77 35.32 -3.00 -25.90
C PRO A 77 36.43 -2.08 -25.43
N GLY A 78 37.08 -2.43 -24.31
CA GLY A 78 38.20 -1.65 -23.75
C GLY A 78 37.81 -0.30 -23.14
N SER A 79 36.54 0.10 -23.17
CA SER A 79 36.07 1.34 -22.55
C SER A 79 35.59 1.11 -21.11
N ASN A 80 36.11 1.92 -20.19
CA ASN A 80 35.63 2.06 -18.81
C ASN A 80 35.00 3.43 -18.57
N THR A 81 34.55 4.11 -19.63
CA THR A 81 33.92 5.42 -19.51
C THR A 81 32.39 5.28 -19.35
N ALA A 82 31.76 6.25 -18.70
CA ALA A 82 30.31 6.30 -18.60
C ALA A 82 29.61 6.54 -19.96
N LYS A 83 30.30 7.20 -20.91
CA LYS A 83 29.74 7.61 -22.20
C LYS A 83 29.53 6.45 -23.16
N ASP A 84 30.42 5.46 -23.14
CA ASP A 84 30.36 4.29 -24.02
C ASP A 84 29.75 3.05 -23.34
N ARG A 85 28.92 3.29 -22.32
CA ARG A 85 28.31 2.26 -21.48
C ARG A 85 26.83 2.57 -21.31
N ILE A 86 26.04 1.51 -21.17
CA ILE A 86 24.67 1.58 -20.67
C ILE A 86 24.45 0.53 -19.59
N LEU A 87 23.59 0.88 -18.64
CA LEU A 87 23.05 0.01 -17.62
C LEU A 87 21.52 0.04 -17.73
N PHE A 88 20.95 -1.04 -18.21
CA PHE A 88 19.51 -1.21 -18.33
C PHE A 88 19.03 -2.19 -17.26
N VAL A 89 18.08 -1.77 -16.43
CA VAL A 89 17.45 -2.64 -15.41
C VAL A 89 15.99 -2.85 -15.76
N ASN A 90 15.60 -4.11 -15.94
CA ASN A 90 14.20 -4.54 -16.02
C ASN A 90 13.79 -5.09 -14.66
N SER A 91 12.88 -4.43 -13.96
CA SER A 91 12.45 -4.80 -12.62
C SER A 91 11.00 -5.24 -12.60
N ASP A 92 10.70 -6.29 -11.83
CA ASP A 92 9.34 -6.84 -11.63
C ASP A 92 8.43 -5.90 -10.81
N LEU A 93 8.46 -4.61 -11.09
CA LEU A 93 7.71 -3.53 -10.43
C LEU A 93 6.66 -2.95 -11.38
N GLN A 94 5.73 -2.18 -10.83
CA GLN A 94 4.72 -1.47 -11.63
C GLN A 94 5.34 -0.43 -12.59
N SER A 95 6.39 0.27 -12.18
CA SER A 95 7.08 1.26 -13.02
C SER A 95 8.47 1.58 -12.47
N GLY A 96 9.32 2.20 -13.29
CA GLY A 96 10.45 2.96 -12.77
C GLY A 96 9.98 4.26 -12.12
N ASP A 97 10.69 4.71 -11.08
CA ASP A 97 10.32 5.90 -10.31
C ASP A 97 11.52 6.77 -9.94
N THR A 98 11.28 8.08 -9.86
CA THR A 98 12.32 9.10 -9.62
C THR A 98 13.05 8.88 -8.31
N ALA A 99 12.34 8.51 -7.23
CA ALA A 99 12.93 8.31 -5.91
C ALA A 99 13.80 7.04 -5.89
N ILE A 100 13.32 5.95 -6.48
CA ILE A 100 14.07 4.70 -6.59
C ILE A 100 15.32 4.89 -7.46
N ARG A 101 15.15 5.50 -8.63
CA ARG A 101 16.25 5.78 -9.57
C ARG A 101 17.37 6.55 -8.89
N ARG A 102 17.04 7.59 -8.13
CA ARG A 102 18.01 8.39 -7.36
C ARG A 102 18.70 7.56 -6.29
N GLY A 103 17.94 6.84 -5.47
CA GLY A 103 18.50 6.02 -4.40
C GLY A 103 19.46 4.94 -4.94
N VAL A 104 19.17 4.37 -6.11
CA VAL A 104 20.09 3.45 -6.80
C VAL A 104 21.34 4.18 -7.27
N LEU A 105 21.20 5.31 -7.98
CA LEU A 105 22.35 6.10 -8.46
C LEU A 105 23.28 6.56 -7.34
N GLU A 106 22.73 7.02 -6.21
CA GLU A 106 23.51 7.40 -5.02
C GLU A 106 24.38 6.25 -4.50
N ARG A 107 23.85 5.02 -4.51
CA ARG A 107 24.60 3.83 -4.10
C ARG A 107 25.61 3.39 -5.17
N LEU A 108 25.25 3.49 -6.45
CA LEU A 108 26.15 3.15 -7.54
C LEU A 108 27.32 4.13 -7.62
N GLU A 109 27.13 5.41 -7.34
CA GLU A 109 28.20 6.40 -7.29
C GLU A 109 29.21 6.10 -6.16
N GLN A 110 28.74 5.54 -5.03
CA GLN A 110 29.64 5.09 -3.94
C GLN A 110 30.46 3.85 -4.32
N LEU A 111 29.87 2.93 -5.09
CA LEU A 111 30.51 1.66 -5.48
C LEU A 111 31.38 1.79 -6.73
N TYR A 112 30.96 2.64 -7.67
CA TYR A 112 31.56 2.81 -9.00
C TYR A 112 31.58 4.30 -9.38
N PRO A 113 32.42 5.13 -8.72
CA PRO A 113 32.40 6.59 -8.88
C PRO A 113 32.52 7.03 -10.34
N GLY A 114 31.57 7.87 -10.79
CA GLY A 114 31.53 8.43 -12.14
C GLY A 114 31.22 7.45 -13.27
N LEU A 115 30.97 6.16 -12.98
CA LEU A 115 30.75 5.14 -14.01
C LEU A 115 29.28 5.01 -14.42
N TYR A 116 28.37 5.11 -13.45
CA TYR A 116 26.92 5.04 -13.66
C TYR A 116 26.25 6.34 -13.24
N ASN A 117 25.51 6.96 -14.16
CA ASN A 117 24.88 8.27 -13.96
C ASN A 117 23.51 8.31 -14.65
N GLU A 118 22.85 9.47 -14.59
CA GLU A 118 21.53 9.67 -15.17
C GLU A 118 21.50 9.44 -16.69
N ALA A 119 22.62 9.68 -17.38
CA ALA A 119 22.71 9.47 -18.82
C ALA A 119 22.64 8.00 -19.19
N ASN A 120 23.38 7.14 -18.49
CA ASN A 120 23.58 5.76 -18.90
C ASN A 120 22.82 4.69 -18.09
N PHE A 121 22.15 5.05 -17.00
CA PHE A 121 21.30 4.14 -16.24
C PHE A 121 19.84 4.27 -16.66
N ALA A 122 19.10 3.17 -16.83
CA ALA A 122 17.65 3.14 -17.00
C ALA A 122 17.01 2.11 -16.05
N LEU A 123 15.91 2.50 -15.41
CA LEU A 123 15.10 1.61 -14.57
C LEU A 123 13.71 1.48 -15.18
N VAL A 124 13.37 0.28 -15.65
CA VAL A 124 12.11 -0.02 -16.35
C VAL A 124 11.31 -1.03 -15.54
N GLY A 125 10.02 -0.76 -15.33
CA GLY A 125 9.12 -1.72 -14.69
C GLY A 125 8.52 -2.71 -15.70
N THR A 126 8.30 -3.96 -15.30
CA THR A 126 7.48 -4.91 -16.06
C THR A 126 6.00 -4.58 -16.02
N HIS A 127 5.61 -3.58 -15.21
CA HIS A 127 4.24 -3.14 -15.03
C HIS A 127 3.34 -4.24 -14.44
N SER A 128 3.86 -4.98 -13.45
CA SER A 128 3.07 -5.87 -12.60
C SER A 128 2.18 -5.07 -11.65
N HIS A 129 0.89 -5.42 -11.61
CA HIS A 129 -0.10 -4.86 -10.67
C HIS A 129 -0.32 -5.73 -9.42
N ALA A 130 0.36 -6.88 -9.35
CA ALA A 130 0.39 -7.76 -8.18
C ALA A 130 1.69 -7.61 -7.37
N GLY A 131 2.40 -6.48 -7.55
CA GLY A 131 3.65 -6.18 -6.87
C GLY A 131 3.49 -5.27 -5.66
N VAL A 132 4.54 -5.19 -4.84
CA VAL A 132 4.59 -4.30 -3.67
C VAL A 132 4.38 -2.83 -4.02
N GLY A 133 3.69 -2.09 -3.15
CA GLY A 133 3.43 -0.65 -3.31
C GLY A 133 4.11 0.28 -2.32
N GLY A 134 3.76 1.56 -2.42
CA GLY A 134 4.25 2.63 -1.54
C GLY A 134 5.68 3.12 -1.81
N PHE A 135 6.20 3.00 -3.03
CA PHE A 135 7.58 3.42 -3.36
C PHE A 135 7.68 4.63 -4.29
N LEU A 136 6.56 5.07 -4.88
CA LEU A 136 6.53 6.15 -5.87
C LEU A 136 6.81 7.51 -5.21
N ASN A 137 7.50 8.42 -5.91
CA ASN A 137 7.93 9.72 -5.39
C ASN A 137 6.76 10.68 -5.13
N ASN A 138 5.76 10.71 -6.01
CA ASN A 138 4.64 11.65 -5.95
C ASN A 138 3.47 11.16 -5.07
N LEU A 139 2.67 12.07 -4.53
CA LEU A 139 1.64 11.73 -3.55
C LEU A 139 0.48 10.90 -4.11
N LEU A 140 -0.02 11.24 -5.30
CA LEU A 140 -1.28 10.66 -5.79
C LEU A 140 -1.23 9.12 -5.85
N PRO A 141 -0.17 8.49 -6.41
CA PRO A 141 -0.04 7.04 -6.38
C PRO A 141 0.19 6.45 -4.97
N GLN A 142 0.65 7.23 -3.99
CA GLN A 142 0.84 6.77 -2.61
C GLN A 142 -0.47 6.69 -1.82
N ILE A 143 -1.56 7.33 -2.27
CA ILE A 143 -2.81 7.43 -1.49
C ILE A 143 -3.36 6.04 -1.14
N THR A 144 -3.35 5.10 -2.08
CA THR A 144 -3.89 3.76 -1.87
C THR A 144 -2.96 2.89 -1.01
N SER A 145 -1.66 3.15 -1.08
CA SER A 145 -0.65 2.58 -0.18
C SER A 145 -0.63 3.19 1.22
N LEU A 146 -1.56 4.10 1.52
CA LEU A 146 -1.58 4.85 2.78
C LEU A 146 -0.27 5.60 3.04
N GLY A 147 0.41 6.02 1.97
CA GLY A 147 1.68 6.73 2.00
C GLY A 147 2.89 5.93 1.51
N PHE A 148 4.07 6.47 1.79
CA PHE A 148 5.35 5.89 1.42
C PHE A 148 5.79 4.79 2.39
N VAL A 149 6.22 3.64 1.87
CA VAL A 149 6.62 2.46 2.63
C VAL A 149 8.13 2.30 2.51
N LYS A 150 8.85 2.74 3.55
CA LYS A 150 10.32 2.72 3.57
C LYS A 150 10.91 1.31 3.38
N GLN A 151 10.26 0.27 3.92
CA GLN A 151 10.70 -1.12 3.74
C GLN A 151 10.70 -1.53 2.26
N THR A 152 9.68 -1.12 1.50
CA THR A 152 9.61 -1.35 0.05
C THR A 152 10.73 -0.60 -0.67
N TYR A 153 10.90 0.68 -0.36
CA TYR A 153 11.94 1.52 -0.95
C TYR A 153 13.36 0.94 -0.74
N ASP A 154 13.69 0.58 0.51
CA ASP A 154 15.00 0.01 0.85
C ASP A 154 15.23 -1.34 0.15
N ALA A 155 14.20 -2.20 0.06
CA ALA A 155 14.28 -3.50 -0.60
C ALA A 155 14.56 -3.36 -2.09
N ILE A 156 13.85 -2.46 -2.77
CA ILE A 156 14.04 -2.21 -4.19
C ILE A 156 15.45 -1.70 -4.49
N ILE A 157 15.94 -0.72 -3.72
CA ILE A 157 17.29 -0.17 -3.92
C ILE A 157 18.36 -1.24 -3.69
N ASN A 158 18.30 -1.94 -2.55
CA ASN A 158 19.32 -2.94 -2.22
C ASN A 158 19.34 -4.09 -3.23
N GLY A 159 18.17 -4.59 -3.64
CA GLY A 159 18.05 -5.63 -4.65
C GLY A 159 18.53 -5.20 -6.03
N THR A 160 18.20 -3.97 -6.43
CA THR A 160 18.63 -3.40 -7.72
C THR A 160 20.14 -3.22 -7.75
N VAL A 161 20.72 -2.63 -6.70
CA VAL A 161 22.17 -2.44 -6.58
C VAL A 161 22.89 -3.79 -6.60
N LEU A 162 22.35 -4.81 -5.91
CA LEU A 162 22.90 -6.16 -5.93
C LEU A 162 22.87 -6.78 -7.34
N ALA A 163 21.77 -6.60 -8.08
CA ALA A 163 21.68 -7.04 -9.47
C ALA A 163 22.75 -6.38 -10.34
N VAL A 164 22.97 -5.06 -10.16
CA VAL A 164 24.02 -4.30 -10.87
C VAL A 164 25.41 -4.77 -10.48
N GLN A 165 25.68 -5.05 -9.20
CA GLN A 165 26.96 -5.61 -8.77
C GLN A 165 27.23 -6.97 -9.41
N ARG A 166 26.22 -7.86 -9.44
CA ARG A 166 26.31 -9.17 -10.12
C ARG A 166 26.57 -9.00 -11.62
N ALA A 167 25.88 -8.07 -12.28
CA ALA A 167 26.11 -7.75 -13.69
C ALA A 167 27.50 -7.17 -13.95
N HIS A 168 27.99 -6.28 -13.09
CA HIS A 168 29.30 -5.67 -13.24
C HIS A 168 30.42 -6.69 -13.02
N ASN A 169 30.25 -7.59 -12.05
CA ASN A 169 31.22 -8.66 -11.79
C ASN A 169 31.20 -9.77 -12.84
N SER A 170 30.16 -9.85 -13.68
CA SER A 170 30.03 -10.84 -14.77
C SER A 170 30.42 -10.31 -16.14
N LEU A 171 31.05 -9.12 -16.22
CA LEU A 171 31.44 -8.50 -17.49
C LEU A 171 32.36 -9.41 -18.31
N ILE A 172 31.92 -9.76 -19.52
CA ILE A 172 32.63 -10.61 -20.47
C ILE A 172 32.51 -10.07 -21.88
N LEU A 173 33.50 -10.33 -22.73
CA LEU A 173 33.40 -10.03 -24.16
C LEU A 173 32.35 -10.93 -24.82
N GLY A 174 31.54 -10.34 -25.69
CA GLY A 174 30.47 -11.05 -26.40
C GLY A 174 29.92 -10.29 -27.59
N THR A 175 28.89 -10.85 -28.19
CA THR A 175 28.18 -10.30 -29.36
C THR A 175 26.70 -10.14 -29.05
N LEU A 176 26.08 -9.17 -29.70
CA LEU A 176 24.65 -8.93 -29.63
C LEU A 176 24.00 -9.27 -30.96
N SER A 177 22.78 -9.80 -30.93
CA SER A 177 21.97 -10.02 -32.13
C SER A 177 20.50 -9.70 -31.86
N LEU A 178 19.77 -9.28 -32.89
CA LEU A 178 18.43 -8.69 -32.76
C LEU A 178 17.46 -9.30 -33.77
N GLY A 179 16.24 -9.58 -33.33
CA GLY A 179 15.16 -10.02 -34.21
C GLY A 179 13.79 -9.84 -33.59
N ASN A 180 12.76 -10.24 -34.32
CA ASN A 180 11.37 -10.18 -33.88
C ASN A 180 10.56 -11.38 -34.38
N THR A 181 9.50 -11.70 -33.65
CA THR A 181 8.51 -12.70 -34.03
C THR A 181 7.12 -12.23 -33.65
N THR A 182 6.11 -12.64 -34.42
CA THR A 182 4.72 -12.41 -34.05
C THR A 182 4.31 -13.35 -32.91
N VAL A 183 3.66 -12.82 -31.88
CA VAL A 183 3.04 -13.55 -30.76
C VAL A 183 1.56 -13.18 -30.71
N LEU A 184 0.69 -14.17 -30.91
CA LEU A 184 -0.76 -14.01 -30.92
C LEU A 184 -1.38 -14.40 -29.57
N ASP A 185 -2.67 -14.13 -29.40
CA ASP A 185 -3.49 -14.55 -28.24
C ASP A 185 -2.87 -14.21 -26.86
N THR A 186 -2.12 -13.10 -26.81
CA THR A 186 -1.38 -12.68 -25.63
C THR A 186 -1.75 -11.27 -25.16
N ASN A 187 -2.29 -10.44 -26.06
CA ASN A 187 -2.79 -9.09 -25.77
C ASN A 187 -4.04 -8.77 -26.61
N ILE A 188 -4.92 -7.93 -26.06
CA ILE A 188 -6.14 -7.41 -26.69
C ILE A 188 -6.24 -5.91 -26.39
N ASN A 189 -6.78 -5.09 -27.29
CA ASN A 189 -6.98 -3.66 -27.05
C ASN A 189 -8.16 -3.48 -26.08
N ARG A 190 -7.95 -2.73 -25.00
CA ARG A 190 -8.97 -2.45 -23.97
C ARG A 190 -9.75 -1.15 -24.23
N SER A 191 -9.32 -0.38 -25.21
CA SER A 191 -9.94 0.86 -25.68
C SER A 191 -10.04 0.90 -27.21
N PRO A 192 -10.60 -0.16 -27.86
CA PRO A 192 -10.63 -0.26 -29.33
C PRO A 192 -11.41 0.89 -29.98
N PHE A 193 -12.48 1.37 -29.34
CA PHE A 193 -13.22 2.54 -29.82
C PHE A 193 -12.36 3.82 -29.87
N ALA A 194 -11.42 3.99 -28.93
CA ALA A 194 -10.49 5.11 -28.98
C ALA A 194 -9.44 4.92 -30.09
N TYR A 195 -8.94 3.70 -30.27
CA TYR A 195 -8.03 3.37 -31.36
C TYR A 195 -8.64 3.68 -32.73
N GLU A 196 -9.94 3.41 -32.94
CA GLU A 196 -10.65 3.70 -34.19
C GLU A 196 -10.76 5.18 -34.54
N ALA A 197 -10.58 6.08 -33.57
CA ALA A 197 -10.55 7.51 -33.81
C ALA A 197 -9.28 7.95 -34.59
N ASN A 198 -8.22 7.13 -34.58
CA ASN A 198 -7.04 7.37 -35.42
C ASN A 198 -7.41 7.28 -36.92
N PRO A 199 -6.73 8.06 -37.79
CA PRO A 199 -7.06 8.12 -39.22
C PRO A 199 -7.11 6.73 -39.89
N ALA A 200 -8.12 6.51 -40.74
CA ALA A 200 -8.38 5.20 -41.32
C ALA A 200 -7.22 4.72 -42.22
N GLU A 201 -6.62 5.63 -42.97
CA GLU A 201 -5.44 5.41 -43.79
C GLU A 201 -4.22 5.01 -42.97
N GLU A 202 -4.08 5.55 -41.76
CA GLU A 202 -3.01 5.17 -40.85
C GLU A 202 -3.25 3.78 -40.26
N ARG A 203 -4.48 3.50 -39.82
CA ARG A 203 -4.86 2.18 -39.27
C ARG A 203 -4.70 1.07 -40.31
N ALA A 204 -5.00 1.34 -41.58
CA ALA A 204 -4.85 0.38 -42.68
C ALA A 204 -3.40 -0.09 -42.91
N ARG A 205 -2.39 0.62 -42.38
CA ARG A 205 -0.98 0.20 -42.42
C ARG A 205 -0.67 -0.98 -41.51
N TYR A 206 -1.54 -1.29 -40.55
CA TYR A 206 -1.32 -2.30 -39.52
C TYR A 206 -2.41 -3.37 -39.57
N LYS A 207 -2.00 -4.64 -39.49
CA LYS A 207 -2.93 -5.77 -39.48
C LYS A 207 -3.77 -5.87 -38.20
N TYR A 208 -3.22 -5.40 -37.08
CA TYR A 208 -3.83 -5.48 -35.75
C TYR A 208 -3.85 -4.11 -35.07
N ASP A 209 -4.84 -3.90 -34.22
CA ASP A 209 -5.01 -2.73 -33.34
C ASP A 209 -4.21 -2.82 -32.03
N GLN A 210 -3.35 -3.84 -31.90
CA GLN A 210 -2.27 -3.93 -30.91
C GLN A 210 -0.97 -4.33 -31.61
N ASP A 211 0.17 -4.05 -30.98
CA ASP A 211 1.45 -4.59 -31.44
C ASP A 211 1.59 -6.06 -31.05
N LYS A 212 1.72 -6.93 -32.08
CA LYS A 212 1.89 -8.38 -31.92
C LYS A 212 3.34 -8.83 -32.06
N GLU A 213 4.25 -7.92 -32.37
CA GLU A 213 5.67 -8.23 -32.53
C GLU A 213 6.38 -8.25 -31.18
N LEU A 214 6.99 -9.39 -30.84
CA LEU A 214 7.94 -9.52 -29.75
C LEU A 214 9.33 -9.30 -30.33
N HIS A 215 9.99 -8.23 -29.91
CA HIS A 215 11.36 -7.90 -30.30
C HIS A 215 12.33 -8.49 -29.28
N LEU A 216 13.50 -9.01 -29.69
CA LEU A 216 14.47 -9.63 -28.77
C LEU A 216 15.91 -9.26 -29.11
N LEU A 217 16.63 -8.73 -28.13
CA LEU A 217 18.08 -8.53 -28.14
C LEU A 217 18.76 -9.68 -27.38
N LYS A 218 19.50 -10.52 -28.10
CA LYS A 218 20.21 -11.70 -27.59
C LYS A 218 21.62 -11.34 -27.15
N PHE A 219 22.04 -11.85 -25.99
CA PHE A 219 23.38 -11.67 -25.42
C PHE A 219 24.12 -12.99 -25.49
N LYS A 220 25.25 -13.00 -26.21
CA LYS A 220 26.07 -14.20 -26.41
C LYS A 220 27.52 -13.91 -26.06
N ALA A 221 28.11 -14.72 -25.21
CA ALA A 221 29.53 -14.59 -24.85
C ALA A 221 30.43 -15.00 -26.04
N ALA A 222 31.67 -14.52 -26.05
CA ALA A 222 32.64 -14.79 -27.11
C ALA A 222 32.96 -16.30 -27.26
N ASN A 223 32.80 -17.08 -26.20
CA ASN A 223 32.92 -18.55 -26.22
C ASN A 223 31.72 -19.27 -26.85
N GLY A 224 30.72 -18.53 -27.30
CA GLY A 224 29.52 -19.06 -27.95
C GLY A 224 28.35 -19.37 -27.00
N THR A 225 28.51 -19.19 -25.68
CA THR A 225 27.44 -19.46 -24.70
C THR A 225 26.44 -18.32 -24.63
N ASP A 226 25.15 -18.65 -24.74
CA ASP A 226 24.06 -17.69 -24.53
C ASP A 226 24.00 -17.25 -23.06
N GLN A 227 24.07 -15.94 -22.81
CA GLN A 227 24.08 -15.37 -21.45
C GLN A 227 22.69 -14.90 -21.02
N GLY A 228 21.84 -14.53 -21.96
CA GLY A 228 20.51 -13.99 -21.67
C GLY A 228 19.93 -13.22 -22.84
N PHE A 229 18.82 -12.52 -22.59
CA PHE A 229 18.19 -11.63 -23.55
C PHE A 229 17.37 -10.52 -22.90
N LEU A 230 17.06 -9.50 -23.69
CA LEU A 230 15.99 -8.53 -23.44
C LEU A 230 14.91 -8.69 -24.52
N SER A 231 13.67 -8.93 -24.14
CA SER A 231 12.51 -8.98 -25.03
C SER A 231 11.59 -7.79 -24.76
N PHE A 232 11.02 -7.21 -25.81
CA PHE A 232 10.10 -6.07 -25.75
C PHE A 232 8.77 -6.48 -26.37
N PHE A 233 7.72 -6.49 -25.55
CA PHE A 233 6.38 -6.89 -26.00
C PHE A 233 5.30 -6.20 -25.17
N ALA A 234 4.28 -5.64 -25.83
CA ALA A 234 3.23 -4.87 -25.18
C ALA A 234 2.13 -5.78 -24.62
N VAL A 235 2.18 -6.09 -23.32
CA VAL A 235 1.08 -6.77 -22.62
C VAL A 235 1.07 -6.35 -21.16
N HIS A 236 -0.05 -5.84 -20.67
CA HIS A 236 -0.18 -5.34 -19.31
C HIS A 236 0.05 -6.44 -18.26
N GLY A 237 0.76 -6.13 -17.18
CA GLY A 237 1.00 -7.06 -16.06
C GLY A 237 -0.19 -7.14 -15.11
N THR A 238 -1.35 -7.50 -15.65
CA THR A 238 -2.65 -7.61 -14.95
C THR A 238 -3.31 -8.96 -15.20
N SER A 239 -2.52 -10.03 -15.30
CA SER A 239 -3.09 -11.38 -15.34
C SER A 239 -3.70 -11.77 -14.01
N LEU A 240 -3.13 -11.30 -12.90
CA LEU A 240 -3.68 -11.40 -11.57
C LEU A 240 -4.56 -10.19 -11.26
N TYR A 241 -5.87 -10.40 -11.12
CA TYR A 241 -6.84 -9.32 -10.94
C TYR A 241 -6.74 -8.64 -9.56
N GLU A 242 -7.45 -7.52 -9.38
CA GLU A 242 -7.53 -6.71 -8.15
C GLU A 242 -7.91 -7.52 -6.89
N ASN A 243 -8.61 -8.65 -7.05
CA ASN A 243 -8.96 -9.54 -5.94
C ASN A 243 -7.76 -10.34 -5.38
N ASN A 244 -6.65 -10.42 -6.13
CA ASN A 244 -5.43 -11.06 -5.68
C ASN A 244 -4.76 -10.22 -4.59
N THR A 245 -4.29 -10.91 -3.55
CA THR A 245 -3.57 -10.31 -2.42
C THR A 245 -2.20 -10.97 -2.18
N LEU A 246 -1.74 -11.84 -3.10
CA LEU A 246 -0.42 -12.46 -3.01
C LEU A 246 0.56 -11.72 -3.93
N VAL A 247 1.67 -11.25 -3.37
CA VAL A 247 2.74 -10.59 -4.14
C VAL A 247 3.24 -11.52 -5.25
N SER A 248 3.35 -10.99 -6.46
CA SER A 248 3.68 -11.74 -7.67
C SER A 248 4.26 -10.84 -8.75
N SER A 249 5.13 -11.41 -9.58
CA SER A 249 5.75 -10.73 -10.74
C SER A 249 4.91 -10.78 -12.02
N ASP A 250 3.66 -11.24 -11.90
CA ASP A 250 2.65 -11.36 -12.97
C ASP A 250 3.21 -12.05 -14.24
N ASN A 251 2.67 -11.76 -15.42
CA ASN A 251 2.86 -12.60 -16.60
C ASN A 251 4.27 -12.47 -17.20
N LYS A 252 4.90 -11.29 -17.09
CA LYS A 252 6.29 -11.07 -17.52
C LYS A 252 7.28 -11.72 -16.58
N GLY A 253 7.04 -11.66 -15.27
CA GLY A 253 7.84 -12.40 -14.30
C GLY A 253 7.67 -13.92 -14.43
N MET A 254 6.46 -14.38 -14.74
CA MET A 254 6.20 -15.78 -15.09
C MET A 254 6.98 -16.20 -16.34
N ALA A 255 6.96 -15.40 -17.42
CA ALA A 255 7.72 -15.67 -18.63
C ALA A 255 9.24 -15.74 -18.36
N ALA A 256 9.75 -14.82 -17.54
CA ALA A 256 11.15 -14.80 -17.12
C ALA A 256 11.52 -16.07 -16.34
N TYR A 257 10.70 -16.43 -15.35
CA TYR A 257 10.86 -17.66 -14.58
C TYR A 257 10.86 -18.91 -15.47
N LEU A 258 9.91 -19.03 -16.41
CA LEU A 258 9.81 -20.17 -17.32
C LEU A 258 11.08 -20.30 -18.17
N TYR A 259 11.62 -19.18 -18.66
CA TYR A 259 12.84 -19.20 -19.46
C TYR A 259 14.09 -19.49 -18.63
N GLU A 260 14.25 -18.82 -17.48
CA GLU A 260 15.40 -19.01 -16.59
C GLU A 260 15.46 -20.45 -16.06
N SER A 261 14.31 -21.04 -15.76
CA SER A 261 14.19 -22.45 -15.37
C SER A 261 14.40 -23.40 -16.55
N TYR A 262 14.00 -23.03 -17.76
CA TYR A 262 14.31 -23.80 -18.96
C TYR A 262 15.83 -23.82 -19.27
N ALA A 263 16.49 -22.67 -19.12
CA ALA A 263 17.93 -22.53 -19.34
C ALA A 263 18.76 -23.18 -18.23
N GLN A 264 18.30 -23.12 -16.98
CA GLN A 264 19.01 -23.66 -15.81
C GLN A 264 18.06 -24.42 -14.86
N PRO A 265 17.63 -25.65 -15.23
CA PRO A 265 16.56 -26.39 -14.52
C PRO A 265 16.85 -26.74 -13.05
N SER A 266 18.13 -26.83 -12.68
CA SER A 266 18.55 -27.17 -11.32
C SER A 266 18.82 -25.95 -10.44
N THR A 267 18.66 -24.73 -10.97
CA THR A 267 18.94 -23.49 -10.24
C THR A 267 17.66 -22.92 -9.64
N ALA A 268 17.70 -22.56 -8.36
CA ALA A 268 16.57 -21.92 -7.70
C ALA A 268 16.28 -20.54 -8.33
N PRO A 269 15.01 -20.14 -8.46
CA PRO A 269 14.65 -18.83 -9.01
C PRO A 269 15.37 -17.68 -8.29
N GLY A 270 15.91 -16.75 -9.06
CA GLY A 270 16.69 -15.62 -8.52
C GLY A 270 18.17 -15.91 -8.27
N LYS A 271 18.63 -17.15 -8.47
CA LYS A 271 20.06 -17.54 -8.40
C LYS A 271 20.67 -17.86 -9.77
N ASN A 272 19.93 -17.57 -10.83
CA ASN A 272 20.30 -17.84 -12.21
C ASN A 272 21.48 -16.96 -12.66
N THR A 273 22.34 -17.52 -13.51
CA THR A 273 23.37 -16.76 -14.25
C THR A 273 22.91 -16.41 -15.65
N PHE A 274 22.01 -17.23 -16.23
CA PHE A 274 21.27 -16.86 -17.43
C PHE A 274 20.13 -15.92 -17.04
N ILE A 275 20.07 -14.72 -17.63
CA ILE A 275 19.07 -13.71 -17.23
C ILE A 275 18.09 -13.44 -18.38
N ALA A 276 16.79 -13.68 -18.14
CA ALA A 276 15.73 -13.51 -19.12
C ALA A 276 14.89 -12.25 -18.83
N GLY A 277 14.99 -11.24 -19.69
CA GLY A 277 14.34 -9.95 -19.48
C GLY A 277 13.11 -9.83 -20.34
N PHE A 278 11.92 -9.77 -19.73
CA PHE A 278 10.68 -9.47 -20.42
C PHE A 278 10.27 -8.03 -20.09
N VAL A 279 10.56 -7.12 -21.02
CA VAL A 279 10.38 -5.67 -20.88
C VAL A 279 9.01 -5.28 -21.45
N GLN A 280 8.41 -4.25 -20.84
CA GLN A 280 7.24 -3.59 -21.41
C GLN A 280 7.60 -2.72 -22.61
N ALA A 281 6.67 -2.63 -23.56
CA ALA A 281 6.72 -1.71 -24.69
C ALA A 281 5.62 -0.63 -24.54
N ASN A 282 4.93 -0.28 -25.61
CA ASN A 282 3.75 0.61 -25.59
C ASN A 282 2.50 -0.14 -25.10
N VAL A 283 2.35 -0.24 -23.79
CA VAL A 283 1.37 -1.11 -23.10
C VAL A 283 0.01 -0.45 -22.82
N GLY A 284 -0.14 0.84 -23.10
CA GLY A 284 -1.16 1.70 -22.50
C GLY A 284 -2.61 1.32 -22.76
N ASP A 285 -2.91 0.72 -23.91
CA ASP A 285 -4.25 0.26 -24.28
C ASP A 285 -4.33 -1.27 -24.46
N THR A 286 -3.33 -2.01 -23.96
CA THR A 286 -3.32 -3.47 -24.02
C THR A 286 -3.88 -4.08 -22.73
N SER A 287 -4.64 -5.16 -22.84
CA SER A 287 -5.20 -5.95 -21.75
C SER A 287 -5.37 -7.41 -22.19
N LEU A 288 -6.07 -8.20 -21.39
CA LEU A 288 -6.31 -9.62 -21.63
C LEU A 288 -7.76 -9.94 -22.08
N GLY A 289 -8.62 -8.93 -22.23
CA GLY A 289 -10.02 -9.01 -22.69
C GLY A 289 -11.01 -8.45 -21.66
N ALA A 290 -12.12 -7.83 -22.05
CA ALA A 290 -13.07 -7.18 -21.12
C ALA A 290 -14.46 -7.84 -21.14
N TYR A 291 -14.92 -8.33 -19.98
CA TYR A 291 -16.18 -9.06 -19.82
C TYR A 291 -17.00 -8.54 -18.65
N CYS A 292 -18.31 -8.73 -18.74
CA CYS A 292 -19.23 -8.44 -17.66
C CYS A 292 -19.23 -9.55 -16.62
N GLU A 293 -19.04 -9.19 -15.35
CA GLU A 293 -19.18 -10.05 -14.18
C GLU A 293 -20.32 -9.53 -13.31
N SER A 294 -21.54 -9.91 -13.70
CA SER A 294 -22.78 -9.47 -13.08
C SER A 294 -23.67 -10.69 -12.77
N PRO A 295 -23.33 -11.53 -11.75
CA PRO A 295 -24.05 -12.78 -11.50
C PRO A 295 -25.57 -12.59 -11.41
N GLY A 296 -26.31 -13.35 -12.22
CA GLY A 296 -27.77 -13.29 -12.29
C GLY A 296 -28.36 -12.20 -13.18
N GLN A 297 -27.51 -11.40 -13.86
CA GLN A 297 -27.95 -10.45 -14.87
C GLN A 297 -27.88 -11.05 -16.29
N PRO A 298 -28.72 -10.59 -17.25
CA PRO A 298 -28.70 -11.09 -18.63
C PRO A 298 -27.38 -10.86 -19.38
N TRP A 299 -26.58 -9.90 -18.94
CA TRP A 299 -25.30 -9.55 -19.54
C TRP A 299 -24.10 -10.22 -18.86
N ASP A 300 -24.31 -11.08 -17.85
CA ASP A 300 -23.22 -11.81 -17.19
C ASP A 300 -22.44 -12.68 -18.20
N GLY A 301 -21.11 -12.58 -18.16
CA GLY A 301 -20.21 -13.28 -19.08
C GLY A 301 -20.16 -12.73 -20.51
N GLN A 302 -20.95 -11.71 -20.85
CA GLN A 302 -20.90 -11.04 -22.16
C GLN A 302 -19.71 -10.08 -22.27
N PRO A 303 -19.20 -9.77 -23.46
CA PRO A 303 -18.25 -8.68 -23.65
C PRO A 303 -18.83 -7.35 -23.20
N CYS A 304 -18.01 -6.48 -22.61
CA CYS A 304 -18.48 -5.14 -22.21
C CYS A 304 -18.94 -4.29 -23.41
N GLU A 305 -19.80 -3.30 -23.14
CA GLU A 305 -20.22 -2.33 -24.16
C GLU A 305 -19.01 -1.66 -24.82
N TYR A 306 -18.93 -1.75 -26.14
CA TYR A 306 -17.77 -1.36 -26.93
C TYR A 306 -17.29 0.09 -26.70
N GLN A 307 -18.21 1.05 -26.64
CA GLN A 307 -17.87 2.47 -26.55
C GLN A 307 -17.50 2.90 -25.12
N LYS A 308 -18.24 2.40 -24.13
CA LYS A 308 -18.20 2.91 -22.75
C LYS A 308 -17.55 1.96 -21.74
N SER A 309 -17.35 0.70 -22.12
CA SER A 309 -16.94 -0.39 -21.22
C SER A 309 -17.85 -0.51 -20.01
N THR A 310 -19.14 -0.64 -20.29
CA THR A 310 -20.21 -0.77 -19.31
C THR A 310 -20.94 -2.10 -19.48
N CYS A 311 -21.54 -2.55 -18.39
CA CYS A 311 -22.39 -3.73 -18.28
C CYS A 311 -23.70 -3.25 -17.65
N GLY A 312 -24.82 -3.30 -18.37
CA GLY A 312 -26.08 -2.71 -17.87
C GLY A 312 -25.98 -1.21 -17.54
N ASN A 313 -25.21 -0.43 -18.32
CA ASN A 313 -24.88 0.99 -18.12
C ASN A 313 -24.02 1.34 -16.88
N VAL A 314 -23.50 0.35 -16.15
CA VAL A 314 -22.55 0.57 -15.04
C VAL A 314 -21.15 0.06 -15.41
N THR A 315 -20.10 0.73 -14.94
CA THR A 315 -18.70 0.35 -15.28
C THR A 315 -18.14 -0.70 -14.33
N GLN A 316 -18.71 -0.83 -13.13
CA GLN A 316 -18.22 -1.63 -12.02
C GLN A 316 -18.13 -3.11 -12.35
N ASP A 317 -18.99 -3.60 -13.24
CA ASP A 317 -19.04 -5.02 -13.57
C ASP A 317 -18.26 -5.34 -14.86
N CYS A 318 -17.71 -4.33 -15.55
CA CYS A 318 -16.89 -4.56 -16.73
C CYS A 318 -15.41 -4.75 -16.33
N HIS A 319 -14.93 -5.99 -16.42
CA HIS A 319 -13.62 -6.36 -15.93
C HIS A 319 -12.70 -6.90 -17.02
N GLY A 320 -11.43 -6.47 -16.97
CA GLY A 320 -10.34 -7.08 -17.72
C GLY A 320 -10.00 -8.47 -17.16
N ARG A 321 -10.04 -9.51 -18.00
CA ARG A 321 -9.80 -10.90 -17.61
C ARG A 321 -8.95 -11.63 -18.63
N GLY A 322 -7.99 -12.42 -18.15
CA GLY A 322 -7.15 -13.25 -19.01
C GLY A 322 -7.80 -14.56 -19.44
N PRO A 323 -7.19 -15.28 -20.39
CA PRO A 323 -7.83 -16.43 -21.05
C PRO A 323 -8.19 -17.58 -20.10
N GLY A 324 -7.49 -17.70 -18.96
CA GLY A 324 -7.69 -18.74 -17.96
C GLY A 324 -8.58 -18.36 -16.78
N PHE A 325 -9.14 -17.14 -16.74
CA PHE A 325 -9.74 -16.56 -15.54
C PHE A 325 -10.91 -17.36 -14.96
N ARG A 326 -11.65 -18.10 -15.81
CA ARG A 326 -12.76 -18.97 -15.38
C ARG A 326 -12.29 -20.14 -14.54
N THR A 327 -11.02 -20.54 -14.68
CA THR A 327 -10.36 -21.51 -13.82
C THR A 327 -9.66 -20.80 -12.67
N SER A 328 -8.81 -19.82 -12.99
CA SER A 328 -8.11 -18.99 -12.02
C SER A 328 -7.35 -17.86 -12.73
N ASP A 329 -7.17 -16.72 -12.07
CA ASP A 329 -6.27 -15.67 -12.58
C ASP A 329 -4.82 -16.14 -12.67
N PHE A 330 -4.41 -17.09 -11.82
CA PHE A 330 -3.08 -17.69 -11.91
C PHE A 330 -2.91 -18.56 -13.18
N GLU A 331 -3.98 -19.15 -13.70
CA GLU A 331 -3.96 -19.86 -14.98
C GLU A 331 -3.78 -18.87 -16.14
N SER A 332 -4.52 -17.75 -16.12
CA SER A 332 -4.28 -16.64 -17.05
C SER A 332 -2.83 -16.18 -17.03
N ASN A 333 -2.27 -16.02 -15.83
CA ASN A 333 -0.88 -15.61 -15.63
C ASN A 333 0.10 -16.58 -16.31
N LEU A 334 -0.13 -17.89 -16.19
CA LEU A 334 0.70 -18.91 -16.81
C LEU A 334 0.55 -18.97 -18.33
N ILE A 335 -0.67 -18.88 -18.87
CA ILE A 335 -0.92 -18.91 -20.31
C ILE A 335 -0.19 -17.73 -20.98
N ILE A 336 -0.39 -16.51 -20.46
CA ILE A 336 0.21 -15.29 -21.03
C ILE A 336 1.73 -15.29 -20.85
N GLY A 337 2.24 -15.78 -19.72
CA GLY A 337 3.68 -16.00 -19.51
C GLY A 337 4.27 -17.01 -20.49
N THR A 338 3.57 -18.11 -20.75
CA THR A 338 3.97 -19.18 -21.67
C THR A 338 4.04 -18.69 -23.12
N ASN A 339 3.08 -17.89 -23.56
CA ASN A 339 3.08 -17.35 -24.92
C ASN A 339 4.30 -16.44 -25.17
N GLN A 340 4.62 -15.57 -24.22
CA GLN A 340 5.82 -14.73 -24.27
C GLN A 340 7.11 -15.58 -24.24
N PHE A 341 7.16 -16.58 -23.36
CA PHE A 341 8.27 -17.54 -23.28
C PHE A 341 8.50 -18.26 -24.62
N ASN A 342 7.45 -18.76 -25.26
CA ASN A 342 7.54 -19.44 -26.55
C ASN A 342 8.04 -18.51 -27.66
N GLY A 343 7.54 -17.27 -27.72
CA GLY A 343 8.03 -16.26 -28.66
C GLY A 343 9.53 -15.98 -28.48
N ALA A 344 9.98 -15.78 -27.25
CA ALA A 344 11.40 -15.59 -26.94
C ALA A 344 12.23 -16.84 -27.29
N LYS A 345 11.70 -18.04 -27.04
CA LYS A 345 12.38 -19.31 -27.34
C LYS A 345 12.62 -19.48 -28.84
N THR A 346 11.61 -19.20 -29.66
CA THR A 346 11.72 -19.20 -31.12
C THR A 346 12.86 -18.30 -31.60
N LEU A 347 12.95 -17.07 -31.09
CA LEU A 347 14.01 -16.12 -31.48
C LEU A 347 15.39 -16.55 -31.00
N MET A 348 15.50 -17.06 -29.78
CA MET A 348 16.77 -17.51 -29.22
C MET A 348 17.34 -18.74 -29.96
N SER A 349 16.49 -19.61 -30.51
CA SER A 349 16.88 -20.72 -31.37
C SER A 349 17.14 -20.35 -32.84
N SER A 350 16.76 -19.13 -33.24
CA SER A 350 16.90 -18.67 -34.63
C SER A 350 18.23 -17.98 -34.87
N THR A 351 18.66 -17.92 -36.14
CA THR A 351 19.81 -17.10 -36.55
C THR A 351 19.36 -15.65 -36.70
N LEU A 352 19.83 -14.78 -35.80
CA LEU A 352 19.46 -13.37 -35.76
C LEU A 352 20.59 -12.48 -36.32
N PRO A 353 20.28 -11.39 -37.05
CA PRO A 353 21.25 -10.40 -37.48
C PRO A 353 22.08 -9.84 -36.32
N SER A 354 23.39 -9.67 -36.52
CA SER A 354 24.27 -9.09 -35.50
C SER A 354 24.02 -7.59 -35.31
N VAL A 355 24.19 -7.13 -34.08
CA VAL A 355 24.20 -5.71 -33.75
C VAL A 355 25.65 -5.21 -33.76
N SER A 356 25.92 -4.12 -34.49
CA SER A 356 27.27 -3.54 -34.65
C SER A 356 27.20 -2.02 -34.66
N GLY A 357 28.18 -1.38 -34.04
CA GLY A 357 28.40 0.07 -34.01
C GLY A 357 28.71 0.56 -32.59
N VAL A 358 28.52 1.87 -32.37
CA VAL A 358 28.84 2.52 -31.09
C VAL A 358 27.80 2.22 -30.00
N VAL A 359 28.23 2.35 -28.74
CA VAL A 359 27.32 2.45 -27.58
C VAL A 359 27.23 3.92 -27.18
N ARG A 360 26.00 4.46 -27.12
CA ARG A 360 25.75 5.84 -26.70
C ARG A 360 24.55 5.89 -25.77
N SER A 361 24.58 6.84 -24.86
CA SER A 361 23.46 7.17 -24.01
C SER A 361 23.29 8.68 -23.94
N LEU A 362 22.05 9.12 -23.79
CA LEU A 362 21.73 10.51 -23.52
C LEU A 362 20.57 10.59 -22.55
N HIS A 363 20.52 11.69 -21.81
CA HIS A 363 19.47 11.98 -20.86
C HIS A 363 19.28 13.49 -20.73
N SER A 364 18.03 13.90 -20.56
CA SER A 364 17.65 15.27 -20.25
C SER A 364 16.39 15.25 -19.40
N TYR A 365 16.31 16.14 -18.41
CA TYR A 365 15.06 16.41 -17.72
C TYR A 365 14.26 17.48 -18.44
N VAL A 366 12.94 17.29 -18.52
CA VAL A 366 12.06 18.27 -19.17
C VAL A 366 10.86 18.57 -18.27
N ASN A 367 10.56 19.85 -18.10
CA ASN A 367 9.32 20.28 -17.47
C ASN A 367 8.16 20.20 -18.48
N MET A 368 7.38 19.13 -18.38
CA MET A 368 6.22 18.87 -19.24
C MET A 368 4.98 19.66 -18.84
N SER A 369 5.01 20.45 -17.77
CA SER A 369 3.86 21.30 -17.39
C SER A 369 3.72 22.57 -18.23
N SER A 370 4.74 22.92 -19.01
CA SER A 370 4.76 24.16 -19.80
C SER A 370 5.74 24.07 -20.98
N TYR A 371 5.84 22.90 -21.63
CA TYR A 371 6.77 22.70 -22.75
C TYR A 371 6.14 23.23 -24.04
N SER A 372 6.78 24.24 -24.66
CA SER A 372 6.34 24.84 -25.92
C SER A 372 7.19 24.39 -27.09
N PHE A 373 6.55 24.02 -28.20
CA PHE A 373 7.22 23.52 -29.41
C PHE A 373 6.36 23.80 -30.66
N ALA A 374 6.99 23.73 -31.84
CA ALA A 374 6.32 23.95 -33.12
C ALA A 374 5.84 22.61 -33.71
N LEU A 375 4.58 22.56 -34.13
CA LEU A 375 4.06 21.46 -34.95
C LEU A 375 4.62 21.54 -36.37
N THR A 376 4.46 20.46 -37.15
CA THR A 376 4.92 20.38 -38.55
C THR A 376 4.29 21.44 -39.45
N ASN A 377 3.12 21.98 -39.09
CA ASN A 377 2.45 23.07 -39.80
C ASN A 377 2.92 24.48 -39.38
N GLY A 378 3.91 24.59 -38.50
CA GLY A 378 4.46 25.86 -37.99
C GLY A 378 3.72 26.45 -36.78
N THR A 379 2.57 25.89 -36.38
CA THR A 379 1.83 26.35 -35.21
C THR A 379 2.59 25.99 -33.93
N THR A 380 2.85 26.98 -33.09
CA THR A 380 3.43 26.74 -31.75
C THR A 380 2.33 26.31 -30.78
N VAL A 381 2.54 25.18 -30.12
CA VAL A 381 1.64 24.63 -29.09
C VAL A 381 2.39 24.45 -27.78
N THR A 382 1.67 24.28 -26.69
CA THR A 382 2.26 24.11 -25.34
C THR A 382 1.53 23.01 -24.59
N THR A 383 2.28 22.20 -23.84
CA THR A 383 1.71 21.18 -22.94
C THR A 383 1.06 21.82 -21.71
N CYS A 384 0.25 21.04 -21.01
CA CYS A 384 -0.52 21.52 -19.86
C CYS A 384 0.07 21.05 -18.53
N PRO A 385 -0.11 21.81 -17.43
CA PRO A 385 0.10 21.29 -16.08
C PRO A 385 -0.74 20.03 -15.83
N PRO A 386 -0.22 19.05 -15.07
CA PRO A 386 -0.85 17.74 -14.98
C PRO A 386 -2.29 17.79 -14.47
N ALA A 387 -3.18 17.01 -15.08
CA ALA A 387 -4.57 16.86 -14.62
C ALA A 387 -5.21 15.56 -15.13
N MET A 388 -6.16 15.03 -14.35
CA MET A 388 -6.90 13.79 -14.66
C MET A 388 -8.42 13.97 -14.62
N ALA A 389 -9.14 13.13 -15.37
CA ALA A 389 -10.60 12.99 -15.34
C ALA A 389 -11.00 11.57 -14.87
N PHE A 390 -12.28 11.37 -14.52
CA PHE A 390 -12.87 10.04 -14.27
C PHE A 390 -14.01 9.73 -15.24
N LEU A 391 -14.25 8.43 -15.48
CA LEU A 391 -15.46 7.90 -16.07
C LEU A 391 -16.68 8.21 -15.17
N LYS A 392 -17.82 8.49 -15.80
CA LYS A 392 -18.97 9.27 -15.28
C LYS A 392 -19.66 8.78 -13.99
N ASP A 393 -19.31 7.63 -13.42
CA ASP A 393 -20.21 6.91 -12.50
C ASP A 393 -19.56 6.24 -11.27
N THR A 394 -18.95 7.04 -10.39
CA THR A 394 -18.76 6.64 -8.98
C THR A 394 -19.39 7.67 -8.05
N HIS A 395 -20.07 7.19 -7.01
CA HIS A 395 -20.88 7.93 -6.03
C HIS A 395 -20.09 8.92 -5.12
N LEU A 396 -18.95 9.44 -5.58
CA LEU A 396 -18.07 10.36 -4.83
C LEU A 396 -18.34 11.85 -5.10
N ARG A 397 -19.53 12.19 -5.63
CA ARG A 397 -19.88 13.57 -6.03
C ARG A 397 -20.04 14.56 -4.86
N VAL A 398 -20.15 14.11 -3.61
CA VAL A 398 -20.51 14.98 -2.47
C VAL A 398 -19.30 15.44 -1.64
N GLY A 399 -18.07 14.98 -1.92
CA GLY A 399 -16.86 15.34 -1.14
C GLY A 399 -15.65 15.85 -1.93
N GLN A 400 -15.61 15.71 -3.27
CA GLN A 400 -14.38 15.92 -4.06
C GLN A 400 -13.99 17.38 -4.31
N ARG A 401 -14.91 18.36 -4.19
CA ARG A 401 -14.58 19.79 -4.28
C ARG A 401 -13.78 20.33 -3.07
N ALA A 402 -13.52 19.51 -2.06
CA ALA A 402 -12.85 19.93 -0.83
C ALA A 402 -11.33 19.62 -0.79
N ILE A 403 -10.76 18.94 -1.79
CA ILE A 403 -9.38 18.39 -1.70
C ILE A 403 -8.40 19.04 -2.68
N THR A 404 -8.76 19.28 -3.95
CA THR A 404 -7.90 19.99 -4.92
C THR A 404 -8.54 21.32 -5.34
N ALA A 405 -7.72 22.34 -5.61
CA ALA A 405 -8.22 23.62 -6.09
C ALA A 405 -9.01 23.47 -7.41
N PRO A 406 -10.10 24.23 -7.62
CA PRO A 406 -10.83 24.18 -8.89
C PRO A 406 -9.89 24.58 -10.06
N PRO A 407 -9.99 23.92 -11.22
CA PRO A 407 -9.16 24.25 -12.38
C PRO A 407 -9.51 25.64 -12.92
N SER A 408 -8.49 26.41 -13.33
CA SER A 408 -8.68 27.71 -13.98
C SER A 408 -9.26 27.56 -15.39
N GLU A 409 -9.81 28.63 -15.95
CA GLU A 409 -10.31 28.60 -17.33
C GLU A 409 -9.18 28.33 -18.34
N GLU A 410 -7.96 28.84 -18.11
CA GLU A 410 -6.82 28.51 -18.97
C GLU A 410 -6.48 27.02 -18.91
N GLN A 411 -6.54 26.41 -17.73
CA GLN A 411 -6.25 24.99 -17.59
C GLN A 411 -7.32 24.11 -18.24
N LYS A 412 -8.60 24.48 -18.10
CA LYS A 412 -9.71 23.80 -18.79
C LYS A 412 -9.56 23.91 -20.30
N ALA A 413 -9.19 25.09 -20.80
CA ALA A 413 -8.95 25.31 -22.23
C ALA A 413 -7.76 24.48 -22.72
N CYS A 414 -6.66 24.45 -21.97
CA CYS A 414 -5.48 23.66 -22.31
C CYS A 414 -5.79 22.16 -22.40
N HIS A 415 -6.59 21.64 -21.47
CA HIS A 415 -6.94 20.22 -21.38
C HIS A 415 -8.12 19.80 -22.26
N TYR A 416 -8.83 20.73 -22.90
CA TYR A 416 -10.03 20.42 -23.68
C TYR A 416 -9.79 19.27 -24.68
N PRO A 417 -10.68 18.27 -24.80
CA PRO A 417 -12.02 18.18 -24.20
C PRO A 417 -12.09 17.51 -22.81
N LYS A 418 -10.97 17.27 -22.13
CA LYS A 418 -10.95 16.56 -20.84
C LYS A 418 -11.72 17.33 -19.75
N PRO A 419 -12.73 16.70 -19.10
CA PRO A 419 -13.38 17.27 -17.93
C PRO A 419 -12.52 17.04 -16.69
N ILE A 420 -11.66 18.01 -16.34
CA ILE A 420 -10.74 17.91 -15.21
C ILE A 420 -11.49 17.61 -13.91
N LEU A 421 -11.15 16.48 -13.25
CA LEU A 421 -11.58 16.15 -11.90
C LEU A 421 -10.48 16.48 -10.88
N LEU A 422 -9.27 15.95 -11.12
CA LEU A 422 -8.13 16.13 -10.23
C LEU A 422 -7.17 17.13 -10.85
N ASN A 423 -7.10 18.31 -10.23
CA ASN A 423 -6.22 19.38 -10.63
C ASN A 423 -4.82 19.24 -9.99
N THR A 424 -4.09 18.21 -10.39
CA THR A 424 -2.86 17.76 -9.72
C THR A 424 -1.68 18.71 -9.93
N GLY A 425 -1.57 19.35 -11.10
CA GLY A 425 -0.47 20.27 -11.44
C GLY A 425 -0.43 21.55 -10.60
N TYR A 426 -1.54 21.92 -9.96
CA TYR A 426 -1.62 23.04 -9.03
C TYR A 426 -1.78 22.59 -7.57
N THR A 427 -1.76 21.27 -7.30
CA THR A 427 -1.90 20.72 -5.95
C THR A 427 -0.55 20.27 -5.40
N ASN A 428 0.06 21.14 -4.58
CA ASN A 428 1.39 20.95 -3.99
C ASN A 428 1.36 20.69 -2.47
N THR A 429 0.18 20.54 -1.88
CA THR A 429 0.03 20.28 -0.44
C THR A 429 -0.47 18.85 -0.25
N PRO A 430 0.15 18.04 0.64
CA PRO A 430 1.38 18.32 1.41
C PRO A 430 2.67 18.40 0.58
N TYR A 431 2.68 17.80 -0.62
CA TYR A 431 3.76 17.88 -1.63
C TYR A 431 3.16 17.57 -3.02
N PRO A 432 3.89 17.75 -4.15
CA PRO A 432 3.34 17.57 -5.49
C PRO A 432 2.69 16.21 -5.75
N TRP A 433 1.46 16.23 -6.29
CA TRP A 433 0.65 15.03 -6.50
C TRP A 433 1.06 14.20 -7.71
N GLN A 434 1.57 14.82 -8.76
CA GLN A 434 2.05 14.18 -9.98
C GLN A 434 3.34 14.86 -10.48
N PRO A 435 4.17 14.19 -11.30
CA PRO A 435 5.41 14.77 -11.77
C PRO A 435 5.15 15.89 -12.79
N SER A 436 5.82 17.03 -12.61
CA SER A 436 5.93 18.08 -13.64
C SER A 436 7.17 17.90 -14.51
N ILE A 437 8.22 17.30 -13.95
CA ILE A 437 9.51 17.07 -14.59
C ILE A 437 9.64 15.58 -14.87
N VAL A 438 9.98 15.22 -16.11
CA VAL A 438 10.14 13.82 -16.54
C VAL A 438 11.49 13.60 -17.22
N ASP A 439 11.92 12.35 -17.30
CA ASP A 439 13.13 11.92 -18.00
C ASP A 439 12.87 11.75 -19.50
N ILE A 440 13.76 12.30 -20.33
CA ILE A 440 13.89 11.98 -21.76
C ILE A 440 15.22 11.27 -21.95
N GLN A 441 15.20 9.98 -22.28
CA GLN A 441 16.40 9.16 -22.36
C GLN A 441 16.37 8.19 -23.55
N MET A 442 17.50 8.07 -24.24
CA MET A 442 17.70 7.11 -25.32
C MET A 442 19.02 6.37 -25.15
N PHE A 443 19.00 5.06 -25.41
CA PHE A 443 20.20 4.24 -25.53
C PHE A 443 20.37 3.80 -26.98
N ARG A 444 21.57 3.99 -27.54
CA ARG A 444 21.96 3.47 -28.85
C ARG A 444 23.00 2.37 -28.67
N ILE A 445 22.76 1.24 -29.33
CA ILE A 445 23.68 0.10 -29.41
C ILE A 445 23.75 -0.27 -30.89
N GLY A 446 24.77 0.22 -31.59
CA GLY A 446 24.87 0.05 -33.03
C GLY A 446 23.68 0.65 -33.77
N GLN A 447 22.93 -0.20 -34.49
CA GLN A 447 21.71 0.18 -35.20
C GLN A 447 20.45 0.19 -34.32
N LEU A 448 20.50 -0.35 -33.10
CA LEU A 448 19.38 -0.39 -32.16
C LEU A 448 19.31 0.90 -31.35
N VAL A 449 18.13 1.51 -31.25
CA VAL A 449 17.82 2.62 -30.36
C VAL A 449 16.64 2.24 -29.45
N MET A 450 16.88 2.29 -28.14
CA MET A 450 15.85 2.09 -27.12
C MET A 450 15.35 3.45 -26.62
N LEU A 451 14.04 3.68 -26.72
CA LEU A 451 13.37 4.84 -26.14
C LEU A 451 12.96 4.51 -24.71
N ILE A 452 13.65 5.08 -23.72
CA ILE A 452 13.35 4.87 -22.31
C ILE A 452 12.23 5.84 -21.93
N PHE A 453 11.03 5.33 -21.72
CA PHE A 453 9.82 6.15 -21.75
C PHE A 453 9.13 6.24 -20.38
N PRO A 454 8.83 7.47 -19.86
CA PRO A 454 8.32 7.68 -18.50
C PRO A 454 6.80 7.47 -18.33
N GLY A 455 6.19 6.64 -19.15
CA GLY A 455 4.73 6.45 -19.12
C GLY A 455 4.25 5.28 -19.96
N GLU A 456 2.94 5.22 -20.16
CA GLU A 456 2.23 4.15 -20.83
C GLU A 456 1.67 4.65 -22.17
N LEU A 457 2.46 4.45 -23.24
CA LEU A 457 2.02 4.75 -24.61
C LEU A 457 0.93 3.79 -25.05
N THR A 458 -0.15 4.30 -25.62
CA THR A 458 -1.10 3.48 -26.40
C THR A 458 -0.42 2.91 -27.64
N THR A 459 -1.08 1.96 -28.28
CA THR A 459 -0.58 1.27 -29.47
C THR A 459 -0.20 2.26 -30.57
N MET A 460 -1.11 3.15 -30.98
CA MET A 460 -0.81 4.09 -32.07
C MET A 460 0.17 5.18 -31.64
N ALA A 461 0.12 5.63 -30.39
CA ALA A 461 1.10 6.59 -29.86
C ALA A 461 2.53 6.03 -29.92
N GLY A 462 2.72 4.77 -29.53
CA GLY A 462 4.00 4.07 -29.63
C GLY A 462 4.49 3.92 -31.07
N ARG A 463 3.60 3.57 -32.01
CA ARG A 463 3.90 3.45 -33.45
C ARG A 463 4.38 4.78 -34.03
N ARG A 464 3.62 5.86 -33.83
CA ARG A 464 3.97 7.22 -34.31
C ARG A 464 5.32 7.68 -33.76
N LEU A 465 5.57 7.50 -32.47
CA LEU A 465 6.83 7.89 -31.84
C LEU A 465 8.03 7.12 -32.42
N ARG A 466 7.92 5.78 -32.54
CA ARG A 466 8.99 4.95 -33.14
C ARG A 466 9.28 5.33 -34.59
N GLU A 467 8.23 5.52 -35.39
CA GLU A 467 8.37 5.93 -36.79
C GLU A 467 9.05 7.29 -36.93
N ALA A 468 8.63 8.29 -36.13
CA ALA A 468 9.21 9.62 -36.14
C ALA A 468 10.70 9.61 -35.75
N VAL A 469 11.07 8.91 -34.67
CA VAL A 469 12.47 8.80 -34.25
C VAL A 469 13.29 8.03 -35.29
N ARG A 470 12.77 6.94 -35.84
CA ARG A 470 13.44 6.16 -36.90
C ARG A 470 13.68 7.03 -38.14
N ALA A 471 12.68 7.78 -38.59
CA ALA A 471 12.81 8.68 -39.74
C ALA A 471 13.84 9.78 -39.47
N LYS A 472 13.89 10.31 -38.24
CA LYS A 472 14.89 11.30 -37.85
C LYS A 472 16.30 10.72 -37.82
N LEU A 473 16.50 9.52 -37.29
CA LEU A 473 17.79 8.82 -37.29
C LEU A 473 18.35 8.65 -38.71
N ILE A 474 17.49 8.26 -39.65
CA ILE A 474 17.86 8.05 -41.06
C ILE A 474 18.14 9.38 -41.76
N SER A 475 17.23 10.35 -41.66
CA SER A 475 17.35 11.63 -42.37
C SER A 475 18.50 12.51 -41.86
N SER A 476 18.91 12.36 -40.60
CA SER A 476 20.07 13.06 -40.04
C SER A 476 21.40 12.33 -40.26
N GLY A 477 21.40 11.14 -40.88
CA GLY A 477 22.62 10.35 -41.11
C GLY A 477 23.21 9.71 -39.84
N VAL A 478 22.52 9.77 -38.70
CA VAL A 478 22.99 9.17 -37.43
C VAL A 478 23.00 7.65 -37.51
N ILE A 479 21.98 7.04 -38.14
CA ILE A 479 21.94 5.60 -38.44
C ILE A 479 21.40 5.43 -39.86
N GLY A 480 21.90 4.44 -40.61
CA GLY A 480 21.40 4.09 -41.94
C GLY A 480 19.97 3.52 -41.94
N SER A 481 19.54 3.02 -43.10
CA SER A 481 18.20 2.44 -43.30
C SER A 481 17.88 1.25 -42.40
N ASN A 482 18.89 0.62 -41.80
CA ASN A 482 18.77 -0.46 -40.84
C ASN A 482 18.47 -0.01 -39.39
N ALA A 483 18.19 1.28 -39.15
CA ALA A 483 17.79 1.79 -37.85
C ALA A 483 16.60 1.01 -37.25
N TYR A 484 16.77 0.52 -36.03
CA TYR A 484 15.79 -0.29 -35.31
C TYR A 484 15.42 0.39 -34.00
N VAL A 485 14.14 0.73 -33.82
CA VAL A 485 13.68 1.51 -32.66
C VAL A 485 12.71 0.68 -31.83
N VAL A 486 12.97 0.56 -30.53
CA VAL A 486 12.08 -0.08 -29.55
C VAL A 486 11.72 0.90 -28.44
N VAL A 487 10.58 0.66 -27.78
CA VAL A 487 10.14 1.43 -26.61
C VAL A 487 10.32 0.55 -25.36
N ALA A 488 10.80 1.14 -24.28
CA ALA A 488 10.92 0.52 -22.97
C ALA A 488 10.32 1.44 -21.90
N GLY A 489 9.15 1.10 -21.37
CA GLY A 489 8.47 1.91 -20.35
C GLY A 489 7.29 1.16 -19.72
N PRO A 490 6.80 1.58 -18.54
CA PRO A 490 7.12 2.84 -17.87
C PRO A 490 8.45 2.83 -17.11
N ALA A 491 9.29 3.84 -17.35
CA ALA A 491 10.67 3.89 -16.90
C ALA A 491 11.05 5.21 -16.24
N ASN A 492 12.01 5.17 -15.30
CA ASN A 492 12.64 6.30 -14.61
C ASN A 492 11.74 7.24 -13.79
N THR A 493 10.66 7.74 -14.35
CA THR A 493 9.64 8.56 -13.71
C THR A 493 8.28 8.07 -14.21
N TYR A 494 7.30 7.91 -13.33
CA TYR A 494 5.97 7.45 -13.74
C TYR A 494 5.01 8.62 -13.98
N ALA A 495 4.70 8.89 -15.25
CA ALA A 495 3.86 10.00 -15.70
C ALA A 495 2.54 9.55 -16.35
N HIS A 496 1.99 8.40 -15.93
CA HIS A 496 0.73 7.84 -16.42
C HIS A 496 0.73 7.59 -17.94
N TYR A 497 -0.38 7.87 -18.63
CA TYR A 497 -0.64 7.44 -20.00
C TYR A 497 -0.24 8.50 -21.03
N VAL A 498 -0.02 8.05 -22.26
CA VAL A 498 0.15 8.91 -23.42
C VAL A 498 -0.64 8.33 -24.59
N THR A 499 -1.70 9.03 -25.00
CA THR A 499 -2.51 8.69 -26.18
C THR A 499 -2.15 9.54 -27.39
N THR A 500 -2.64 9.15 -28.56
CA THR A 500 -2.73 10.09 -29.70
C THR A 500 -3.74 11.20 -29.39
N ARG A 501 -3.72 12.29 -30.17
CA ARG A 501 -4.70 13.39 -30.04
C ARG A 501 -6.12 12.92 -30.36
N GLU A 502 -6.23 12.00 -31.31
CA GLU A 502 -7.48 11.37 -31.73
C GLU A 502 -8.05 10.52 -30.61
N GLU A 503 -7.25 9.63 -30.02
CA GLU A 503 -7.63 8.83 -28.85
C GLU A 503 -7.94 9.71 -27.63
N TYR A 504 -7.16 10.78 -27.42
CA TYR A 504 -7.38 11.76 -26.35
C TYR A 504 -8.77 12.38 -26.46
N SER A 505 -9.23 12.69 -27.68
CA SER A 505 -10.54 13.33 -27.89
C SER A 505 -11.72 12.48 -27.39
N ILE A 506 -11.55 11.15 -27.31
CA ILE A 506 -12.58 10.21 -26.86
C ILE A 506 -12.70 10.17 -25.33
N GLN A 507 -11.62 10.48 -24.60
CA GLN A 507 -11.60 10.51 -23.13
C GLN A 507 -12.04 9.19 -22.46
N ARG A 508 -11.58 8.05 -23.01
CA ARG A 508 -11.49 6.79 -22.25
C ARG A 508 -10.41 6.87 -21.17
N TYR A 509 -10.18 5.79 -20.43
CA TYR A 509 -9.25 5.80 -19.29
C TYR A 509 -7.85 6.35 -19.63
N GLU A 510 -7.27 5.93 -20.75
CA GLU A 510 -5.95 6.35 -21.20
C GLU A 510 -5.93 7.85 -21.58
N GLY A 511 -6.96 8.32 -22.29
CA GLY A 511 -7.10 9.74 -22.67
C GLY A 511 -7.35 10.65 -21.46
N ALA A 512 -8.14 10.18 -20.49
CA ALA A 512 -8.39 10.86 -19.22
C ALA A 512 -7.13 10.92 -18.34
N SER A 513 -6.25 9.93 -18.47
CA SER A 513 -4.98 9.78 -17.74
C SER A 513 -3.77 10.27 -18.52
N THR A 514 -3.95 10.90 -19.69
CA THR A 514 -2.89 11.60 -20.43
C THR A 514 -2.68 12.97 -19.81
N ILE A 515 -1.77 13.03 -18.84
CA ILE A 515 -1.78 14.10 -17.84
C ILE A 515 -1.33 15.46 -18.37
N TYR A 516 -0.55 15.56 -19.45
CA TYR A 516 -0.05 16.85 -19.95
C TYR A 516 -0.91 17.44 -21.09
N GLY A 517 -2.13 16.96 -21.27
CA GLY A 517 -3.09 17.47 -22.25
C GLY A 517 -3.00 16.82 -23.63
N PRO A 518 -3.71 17.36 -24.64
CA PRO A 518 -3.87 16.72 -25.95
C PRO A 518 -2.58 16.62 -26.78
N PHE A 519 -1.58 17.48 -26.51
CA PHE A 519 -0.31 17.53 -27.26
C PHE A 519 0.82 16.73 -26.60
N THR A 520 0.48 15.84 -25.66
CA THR A 520 1.49 15.09 -24.89
C THR A 520 2.37 14.21 -25.79
N LEU A 521 1.79 13.49 -26.76
CA LEU A 521 2.53 12.64 -27.68
C LEU A 521 3.43 13.46 -28.61
N GLU A 522 2.93 14.55 -29.15
CA GLU A 522 3.67 15.44 -30.04
C GLU A 522 4.84 16.10 -29.31
N ALA A 523 4.66 16.47 -28.03
CA ALA A 523 5.73 17.00 -27.19
C ALA A 523 6.86 15.97 -26.99
N TYR A 524 6.51 14.71 -26.66
CA TYR A 524 7.51 13.65 -26.57
C TYR A 524 8.18 13.41 -27.94
N THR A 525 7.42 13.40 -29.03
CA THR A 525 7.96 13.20 -30.38
C THR A 525 8.96 14.30 -30.75
N ASP A 526 8.65 15.56 -30.46
CA ASP A 526 9.57 16.69 -30.63
C ASP A 526 10.84 16.50 -29.80
N LEU A 527 10.71 16.21 -28.49
CA LEU A 527 11.86 16.01 -27.60
C LEU A 527 12.79 14.86 -28.04
N PHE A 528 12.22 13.69 -28.35
CA PHE A 528 13.00 12.54 -28.77
C PHE A 528 13.68 12.79 -30.12
N THR A 529 12.98 13.38 -31.10
CA THR A 529 13.58 13.69 -32.42
C THR A 529 14.59 14.83 -32.36
N LYS A 530 14.38 15.83 -31.50
CA LYS A 530 15.30 16.93 -31.24
C LYS A 530 16.64 16.45 -30.69
N TYR A 531 16.63 15.40 -29.86
CA TYR A 531 17.85 14.87 -29.25
C TYR A 531 18.57 13.77 -30.06
N VAL A 532 17.99 13.31 -31.19
CA VAL A 532 18.65 12.32 -32.08
C VAL A 532 20.10 12.67 -32.45
N PRO A 533 20.48 13.92 -32.76
CA PRO A 533 21.87 14.25 -33.12
C PRO A 533 22.89 13.91 -32.02
N TYR A 534 22.49 13.90 -30.74
CA TYR A 534 23.36 13.51 -29.63
C TYR A 534 23.62 12.00 -29.54
N LEU A 535 23.06 11.20 -30.46
CA LEU A 535 23.38 9.79 -30.62
C LEU A 535 24.42 9.52 -31.70
N ALA A 536 24.93 10.54 -32.42
CA ALA A 536 25.91 10.35 -33.49
C ALA A 536 27.23 9.70 -33.00
N ASP A 537 27.97 9.11 -33.93
CA ASP A 537 29.18 8.32 -33.61
C ASP A 537 30.28 9.20 -32.98
N ASP A 538 30.43 10.41 -33.48
CA ASP A 538 31.51 11.37 -33.19
C ASP A 538 31.10 12.50 -32.23
N VAL A 539 29.86 12.51 -31.72
CA VAL A 539 29.36 13.59 -30.87
C VAL A 539 30.08 13.63 -29.52
N SER A 540 30.66 14.78 -29.16
CA SER A 540 31.25 15.05 -27.84
C SER A 540 30.22 15.55 -26.83
N ASP A 541 29.22 16.28 -27.33
CA ASP A 541 28.30 17.08 -26.52
C ASP A 541 27.16 16.23 -25.95
N ALA A 542 26.55 16.73 -24.88
CA ALA A 542 25.36 16.16 -24.26
C ALA A 542 24.18 17.13 -24.43
N PRO A 543 22.93 16.63 -24.47
CA PRO A 543 21.77 17.51 -24.44
C PRO A 543 21.75 18.31 -23.13
N PRO A 544 21.04 19.46 -23.11
CA PRO A 544 20.88 20.23 -21.88
C PRO A 544 20.28 19.38 -20.75
N ALA A 545 20.89 19.39 -19.57
CA ALA A 545 20.46 18.55 -18.44
C ALA A 545 19.01 18.86 -17.98
N GLY A 546 18.55 20.10 -18.15
CA GLY A 546 17.22 20.53 -17.75
C GLY A 546 17.01 20.63 -16.23
N PRO A 547 15.79 20.89 -15.76
CA PRO A 547 15.51 21.06 -14.34
C PRO A 547 15.51 19.72 -13.60
N THR A 548 16.22 19.61 -12.49
CA THR A 548 16.25 18.39 -11.69
C THR A 548 14.90 18.18 -10.96
N PRO A 549 14.27 16.99 -11.02
CA PRO A 549 13.08 16.68 -10.23
C PRO A 549 13.30 16.88 -8.72
N VAL A 550 12.24 17.06 -7.94
CA VAL A 550 12.36 17.14 -6.47
C VAL A 550 12.32 15.74 -5.87
N ASP A 551 13.25 15.45 -4.96
CA ASP A 551 13.18 14.25 -4.11
C ASP A 551 12.19 14.49 -2.97
N LEU A 552 11.10 13.73 -2.97
CA LEU A 552 10.01 13.87 -2.00
C LEU A 552 10.07 12.80 -0.91
N THR A 553 11.04 11.88 -0.94
CA THR A 553 11.13 10.76 0.03
C THR A 553 11.22 11.24 1.48
N LYS A 554 11.98 12.32 1.74
CA LYS A 554 12.13 12.91 3.09
C LYS A 554 10.86 13.59 3.61
N ASN A 555 10.01 14.06 2.71
CA ASN A 555 8.74 14.72 3.04
C ASN A 555 7.54 13.77 2.99
N SER A 556 7.77 12.52 2.57
CA SER A 556 6.70 11.57 2.30
C SER A 556 5.99 11.17 3.59
N ILE A 557 4.67 11.20 3.53
CA ILE A 557 3.82 10.80 4.64
C ILE A 557 3.65 9.27 4.59
N SER A 558 3.68 8.63 5.75
CA SER A 558 3.33 7.22 5.90
C SER A 558 2.31 7.07 7.01
N LEU A 559 1.09 6.64 6.68
CA LEU A 559 0.05 6.25 7.63
C LEU A 559 0.12 4.74 7.91
N GLN A 560 1.03 4.03 7.24
CA GLN A 560 1.24 2.62 7.41
C GLN A 560 1.94 2.34 8.74
N SER A 561 1.24 1.68 9.66
CA SER A 561 1.83 1.29 10.93
C SER A 561 2.93 0.23 10.72
N GLY A 562 4.00 0.31 11.51
CA GLY A 562 4.99 -0.77 11.60
C GLY A 562 4.46 -1.95 12.42
N VAL A 563 5.18 -3.07 12.42
CA VAL A 563 4.86 -4.20 13.30
C VAL A 563 5.02 -3.75 14.75
N VAL A 564 3.96 -3.82 15.55
CA VAL A 564 4.00 -3.45 16.97
C VAL A 564 4.71 -4.54 17.78
N PHE A 565 4.14 -5.75 17.78
CA PHE A 565 4.71 -6.97 18.35
C PHE A 565 3.98 -8.19 17.76
N ASP A 566 4.55 -9.38 17.94
CA ASP A 566 3.95 -10.67 17.67
C ASP A 566 3.92 -11.49 18.96
N ALA A 567 2.84 -12.27 19.14
CA ALA A 567 2.77 -13.29 20.19
C ALA A 567 2.15 -14.57 19.63
N ALA A 568 2.34 -15.67 20.37
CA ALA A 568 1.67 -16.94 20.13
C ALA A 568 0.61 -17.18 21.22
N PRO A 569 -0.49 -17.88 20.90
CA PRO A 569 -1.45 -18.34 21.90
C PRO A 569 -0.77 -19.16 23.02
N ILE A 570 -1.35 -19.11 24.23
CA ILE A 570 -0.84 -19.86 25.38
C ILE A 570 -0.73 -21.36 25.02
N GLY A 571 0.44 -21.95 25.28
CA GLY A 571 0.73 -23.36 24.97
C GLY A 571 1.15 -23.62 23.53
N LYS A 572 1.29 -22.59 22.68
CA LYS A 572 1.87 -22.68 21.34
C LYS A 572 3.15 -21.85 21.27
N SER A 573 4.10 -22.30 20.46
CA SER A 573 5.29 -21.53 20.09
C SER A 573 5.22 -21.12 18.63
N PHE A 574 5.96 -20.07 18.25
CA PHE A 574 6.15 -19.74 16.85
C PHE A 574 6.75 -20.94 16.09
N GLY A 575 6.23 -21.22 14.89
CA GLY A 575 6.61 -22.38 14.08
C GLY A 575 5.89 -23.68 14.44
N SER A 576 5.10 -23.72 15.52
CA SER A 576 4.26 -24.89 15.83
C SER A 576 3.26 -25.17 14.70
N THR A 577 3.19 -26.42 14.24
CA THR A 577 2.19 -26.87 13.26
C THR A 577 0.80 -26.88 13.90
N LEU A 578 -0.14 -26.14 13.31
CA LEU A 578 -1.53 -26.02 13.74
C LEU A 578 -2.43 -26.96 12.94
N THR A 579 -2.22 -27.01 11.63
CA THR A 579 -2.81 -27.99 10.72
C THR A 579 -1.66 -28.62 9.95
N ASP A 580 -1.44 -29.91 10.17
CA ASP A 580 -0.36 -30.64 9.51
C ASP A 580 -0.77 -31.11 8.11
N VAL A 581 0.22 -31.55 7.34
CA VAL A 581 -0.01 -32.26 6.07
C VAL A 581 -0.78 -33.56 6.32
N VAL A 582 -1.44 -34.08 5.28
CA VAL A 582 -2.11 -35.37 5.38
C VAL A 582 -1.04 -36.47 5.41
N THR A 583 -0.86 -37.08 6.57
CA THR A 583 0.06 -38.21 6.77
C THR A 583 -0.65 -39.54 6.60
N GLY A 584 0.05 -40.54 6.06
CA GLY A 584 -0.48 -41.91 5.90
C GLY A 584 -1.22 -42.18 4.60
N THR A 585 -1.44 -41.15 3.77
CA THR A 585 -1.83 -41.30 2.35
C THR A 585 -0.77 -40.69 1.47
N THR A 586 -0.58 -41.28 0.29
CA THR A 586 0.40 -40.81 -0.67
C THR A 586 -0.23 -39.76 -1.58
N TYR A 587 0.41 -38.61 -1.70
CA TYR A 587 -0.01 -37.55 -2.61
C TYR A 587 0.32 -37.93 -4.05
N LYS A 588 -0.52 -37.45 -4.98
CA LYS A 588 -0.35 -37.59 -6.43
C LYS A 588 -0.04 -36.23 -7.06
N PRO A 589 0.69 -36.20 -8.20
CA PRO A 589 0.86 -34.96 -8.96
C PRO A 589 -0.47 -34.29 -9.31
N GLY A 590 -0.51 -32.96 -9.24
CA GLY A 590 -1.71 -32.13 -9.35
C GLY A 590 -2.44 -31.87 -8.02
N GLN A 591 -2.17 -32.64 -6.97
CA GLN A 591 -2.70 -32.34 -5.63
C GLN A 591 -1.90 -31.23 -4.95
N THR A 592 -2.58 -30.49 -4.06
CA THR A 592 -1.96 -29.42 -3.26
C THR A 592 -1.74 -29.89 -1.83
N VAL A 593 -0.49 -29.82 -1.39
CA VAL A 593 -0.08 -30.05 0.00
C VAL A 593 -0.22 -28.74 0.75
N THR A 594 -0.90 -28.75 1.90
CA THR A 594 -1.12 -27.57 2.74
C THR A 594 -0.64 -27.86 4.15
N ALA A 595 0.08 -26.92 4.75
CA ALA A 595 0.41 -26.91 6.16
C ALA A 595 0.15 -25.52 6.75
N VAL A 596 -0.34 -25.45 7.98
CA VAL A 596 -0.62 -24.20 8.70
C VAL A 596 0.22 -24.16 9.96
N PHE A 597 0.98 -23.08 10.13
CA PHE A 597 1.88 -22.85 11.26
C PHE A 597 1.42 -21.67 12.11
N GLN A 598 1.77 -21.71 13.39
CA GLN A 598 1.74 -20.53 14.25
C GLN A 598 2.78 -19.54 13.73
N GLY A 599 2.29 -18.43 13.19
CA GLY A 599 3.10 -17.45 12.45
C GLY A 599 3.43 -16.20 13.24
N ALA A 600 4.34 -15.41 12.67
CA ALA A 600 4.61 -14.02 13.02
C ALA A 600 4.52 -13.15 11.76
N ASN A 601 4.50 -11.82 11.91
CA ASN A 601 4.39 -10.90 10.78
C ASN A 601 5.63 -10.95 9.84
N PRO A 602 5.48 -11.29 8.54
CA PRO A 602 6.57 -11.28 7.56
C PRO A 602 7.31 -9.94 7.44
N ARG A 603 6.70 -8.83 7.82
CA ARG A 603 7.35 -7.50 7.79
C ARG A 603 8.50 -7.35 8.78
N ASN A 604 8.67 -8.28 9.72
CA ASN A 604 9.83 -8.28 10.62
C ASN A 604 11.15 -8.53 9.87
N ASP A 605 11.11 -9.32 8.80
CA ASP A 605 12.26 -9.63 7.95
C ASP A 605 11.74 -10.00 6.56
N LEU A 606 12.11 -9.20 5.56
CA LEU A 606 11.67 -9.41 4.17
C LEU A 606 12.28 -10.67 3.54
N ARG A 607 13.31 -11.23 4.17
CA ARG A 607 14.08 -12.40 3.73
C ARG A 607 14.57 -12.25 2.29
N LEU A 608 15.05 -11.05 1.95
CA LEU A 608 15.67 -10.77 0.65
C LEU A 608 16.78 -11.78 0.39
N GLU A 609 16.82 -12.33 -0.82
CA GLU A 609 17.76 -13.38 -1.23
C GLU A 609 17.63 -14.73 -0.47
N GLY A 610 16.64 -14.83 0.41
CA GLY A 610 16.25 -16.02 1.19
C GLY A 610 14.84 -16.50 0.85
N THR A 611 14.18 -17.17 1.79
CA THR A 611 12.82 -17.72 1.58
C THR A 611 12.03 -17.84 2.87
N TYR A 612 10.71 -17.59 2.82
CA TYR A 612 9.77 -17.84 3.91
C TYR A 612 9.35 -19.31 4.01
N MET A 613 9.37 -20.05 2.90
CA MET A 613 9.03 -21.48 2.91
C MET A 613 9.94 -22.31 2.00
N THR A 614 10.18 -23.56 2.39
CA THR A 614 10.82 -24.54 1.51
C THR A 614 9.99 -25.80 1.44
N VAL A 615 10.08 -26.46 0.29
CA VAL A 615 9.73 -27.87 0.14
C VAL A 615 11.04 -28.61 0.08
N ASP A 616 11.24 -29.54 1.01
CA ASP A 616 12.46 -30.33 1.08
C ASP A 616 12.14 -31.79 0.71
N GLN A 617 12.99 -32.40 -0.09
CA GLN A 617 12.96 -33.83 -0.42
C GLN A 617 14.03 -34.56 0.39
N LEU A 618 13.71 -35.74 0.91
CA LEU A 618 14.68 -36.62 1.54
C LEU A 618 15.43 -37.41 0.45
N VAL A 619 16.72 -37.10 0.27
CA VAL A 619 17.61 -37.76 -0.70
C VAL A 619 18.79 -38.35 0.08
N SER A 620 18.98 -39.67 0.00
CA SER A 620 20.07 -40.37 0.68
C SER A 620 20.17 -40.06 2.20
N GLY A 621 19.03 -39.90 2.87
CA GLY A 621 18.97 -39.57 4.31
C GLY A 621 19.17 -38.09 4.65
N VAL A 622 19.39 -37.22 3.65
CA VAL A 622 19.58 -35.78 3.83
C VAL A 622 18.42 -35.00 3.21
N TRP A 623 17.89 -34.02 3.94
CA TRP A 623 16.85 -33.13 3.43
C TRP A 623 17.47 -32.08 2.50
N THR A 624 17.02 -32.08 1.24
CA THR A 624 17.47 -31.14 0.21
C THR A 624 16.30 -30.29 -0.25
N THR A 625 16.43 -28.98 -0.23
CA THR A 625 15.39 -28.07 -0.71
C THR A 625 15.21 -28.22 -2.22
N VAL A 626 13.99 -28.51 -2.65
CA VAL A 626 13.61 -28.64 -4.06
C VAL A 626 12.75 -27.48 -4.55
N ARG A 627 12.02 -26.79 -3.66
CA ARG A 627 11.22 -25.59 -3.97
C ARG A 627 11.34 -24.55 -2.87
N THR A 628 11.21 -23.28 -3.25
CA THR A 628 11.17 -22.11 -2.36
C THR A 628 9.92 -21.28 -2.65
N ASP A 629 9.68 -20.25 -1.84
CA ASP A 629 8.60 -19.25 -2.02
C ASP A 629 8.66 -18.44 -3.33
N SER A 630 9.70 -18.64 -4.13
CA SER A 630 9.91 -17.99 -5.42
C SER A 630 9.43 -18.84 -6.59
N HIS A 631 9.06 -20.11 -6.34
CA HIS A 631 8.57 -21.03 -7.36
C HIS A 631 7.04 -20.92 -7.51
N PRO A 632 6.48 -20.83 -8.73
CA PRO A 632 5.05 -20.57 -8.95
C PRO A 632 4.11 -21.68 -8.49
N SER A 633 4.62 -22.88 -8.22
CA SER A 633 3.84 -23.97 -7.62
C SER A 633 3.65 -23.83 -6.10
N THR A 634 4.35 -22.89 -5.46
CA THR A 634 4.23 -22.63 -4.03
C THR A 634 3.46 -21.34 -3.78
N LYS A 635 2.72 -21.30 -2.67
CA LYS A 635 2.05 -20.08 -2.19
C LYS A 635 2.23 -19.97 -0.70
N PHE A 636 2.58 -18.77 -0.25
CA PHE A 636 2.72 -18.42 1.15
C PHE A 636 1.61 -17.43 1.52
N GLY A 637 0.76 -17.78 2.47
CA GLY A 637 -0.30 -16.93 2.99
C GLY A 637 -0.08 -16.61 4.47
N TRP A 638 -0.44 -15.41 4.88
CA TRP A 638 -0.38 -14.95 6.26
C TRP A 638 -1.70 -14.30 6.66
N LEU A 639 -2.15 -14.60 7.88
CA LEU A 639 -3.39 -14.09 8.41
C LEU A 639 -3.22 -13.61 9.84
N ARG A 640 -3.60 -12.35 10.11
CA ARG A 640 -3.76 -11.84 11.47
C ARG A 640 -5.01 -12.45 12.10
N THR A 641 -4.85 -13.28 13.13
CA THR A 641 -5.97 -13.90 13.84
C THR A 641 -6.43 -13.08 15.04
N ASN A 642 -5.53 -12.31 15.67
CA ASN A 642 -5.88 -11.37 16.73
C ASN A 642 -4.95 -10.16 16.75
N THR A 643 -5.47 -8.98 16.39
CA THR A 643 -4.70 -7.72 16.37
C THR A 643 -4.26 -7.26 17.76
N ALA A 644 -5.13 -7.38 18.78
CA ALA A 644 -4.84 -6.89 20.12
C ALA A 644 -3.79 -7.73 20.85
N LEU A 645 -3.80 -9.05 20.60
CA LEU A 645 -2.86 -10.00 21.20
C LEU A 645 -1.66 -10.30 20.29
N GLY A 646 -1.61 -9.76 19.08
CA GLY A 646 -0.49 -9.97 18.14
C GLY A 646 -0.42 -11.39 17.56
N TYR A 647 -1.52 -12.14 17.52
CA TYR A 647 -1.54 -13.52 17.01
C TYR A 647 -1.71 -13.56 15.50
N SER A 648 -0.97 -14.45 14.83
CA SER A 648 -1.10 -14.70 13.39
C SER A 648 -0.83 -16.15 13.03
N THR A 649 -1.29 -16.56 11.86
CA THR A 649 -1.02 -17.88 11.28
C THR A 649 -0.41 -17.75 9.89
N VAL A 650 0.37 -18.73 9.50
CA VAL A 650 0.95 -18.85 8.16
C VAL A 650 0.45 -20.13 7.51
N THR A 651 -0.04 -20.02 6.29
CA THR A 651 -0.47 -21.14 5.46
C THR A 651 0.52 -21.29 4.31
N THR A 652 1.13 -22.47 4.21
CA THR A 652 2.05 -22.81 3.12
C THR A 652 1.39 -23.85 2.23
N ASN A 653 1.34 -23.56 0.93
CA ASN A 653 0.79 -24.46 -0.07
C ASN A 653 1.87 -24.84 -1.09
N TRP A 654 1.89 -26.10 -1.50
CA TRP A 654 2.66 -26.58 -2.65
C TRP A 654 1.79 -27.46 -3.53
N THR A 655 1.56 -27.03 -4.76
CA THR A 655 0.90 -27.83 -5.79
C THR A 655 1.93 -28.71 -6.49
N ILE A 656 1.80 -30.03 -6.34
CA ILE A 656 2.80 -30.99 -6.81
C ILE A 656 2.81 -31.01 -8.34
N GLU A 657 3.96 -30.71 -8.94
CA GLU A 657 4.13 -30.69 -10.38
C GLU A 657 4.13 -32.11 -10.97
N SER A 658 3.69 -32.26 -12.22
CA SER A 658 3.65 -33.54 -12.92
C SER A 658 5.03 -34.22 -13.09
N THR A 659 6.10 -33.44 -13.01
CA THR A 659 7.50 -33.89 -13.12
C THR A 659 8.16 -34.15 -11.77
N THR A 660 7.44 -34.03 -10.66
CA THR A 660 7.98 -34.22 -9.31
C THR A 660 8.34 -35.67 -9.06
N PRO A 661 9.60 -35.99 -8.68
CA PRO A 661 10.00 -37.37 -8.38
C PRO A 661 9.23 -37.96 -7.20
N ALA A 662 8.92 -39.25 -7.27
CA ALA A 662 8.41 -39.99 -6.11
C ALA A 662 9.43 -39.93 -4.96
N GLY A 663 8.95 -39.82 -3.72
CA GLY A 663 9.83 -39.70 -2.57
C GLY A 663 9.14 -39.17 -1.32
N SER A 664 9.93 -38.95 -0.27
CA SER A 664 9.48 -38.35 0.99
C SER A 664 9.82 -36.86 1.00
N TYR A 665 8.84 -36.05 1.39
CA TYR A 665 8.89 -34.60 1.38
C TYR A 665 8.44 -34.03 2.72
N ARG A 666 8.81 -32.78 2.98
CA ARG A 666 8.29 -31.96 4.09
C ARG A 666 8.23 -30.50 3.68
N ILE A 667 7.38 -29.73 4.36
CA ILE A 667 7.32 -28.27 4.21
C ILE A 667 7.94 -27.63 5.45
N THR A 668 8.84 -26.67 5.22
CA THR A 668 9.49 -25.89 6.27
C THR A 668 9.07 -24.42 6.15
N TYR A 669 8.66 -23.82 7.26
CA TYR A 669 8.35 -22.39 7.39
C TYR A 669 9.47 -21.69 8.17
N ASN A 670 10.02 -20.61 7.62
CA ASN A 670 11.03 -19.76 8.23
C ASN A 670 10.43 -18.39 8.54
N GLY A 671 10.41 -18.01 9.82
CA GLY A 671 9.79 -16.77 10.28
C GLY A 671 10.65 -15.98 11.26
N ASN A 672 10.29 -14.70 11.43
CA ASN A 672 10.91 -13.81 12.38
C ASN A 672 9.81 -13.16 13.23
N ASN A 673 9.92 -13.22 14.56
CA ASN A 673 8.94 -12.65 15.49
C ASN A 673 9.51 -11.43 16.22
N LYS A 674 8.66 -10.42 16.42
CA LYS A 674 9.02 -9.23 17.19
C LYS A 674 8.41 -9.28 18.59
N PRO A 675 9.19 -9.48 19.67
CA PRO A 675 8.66 -9.39 21.03
C PRO A 675 8.27 -7.94 21.37
N LEU A 676 7.42 -7.75 22.38
CA LEU A 676 7.03 -6.41 22.86
C LEU A 676 8.23 -5.60 23.37
N ILE A 677 9.22 -6.29 23.94
CA ILE A 677 10.50 -5.73 24.40
C ILE A 677 11.60 -6.71 23.96
N GLY A 678 12.65 -6.20 23.31
CA GLY A 678 13.79 -7.00 22.84
C GLY A 678 14.03 -6.86 21.33
N SER A 679 14.94 -7.68 20.81
CA SER A 679 15.24 -7.77 19.38
C SER A 679 14.34 -8.79 18.68
N ILE A 680 14.22 -8.65 17.36
CA ILE A 680 13.53 -9.65 16.52
C ILE A 680 14.29 -10.98 16.59
N GLY A 681 13.57 -12.08 16.80
CA GLY A 681 14.11 -13.43 16.84
C GLY A 681 13.70 -14.24 15.60
N SER A 682 14.56 -15.14 15.14
CA SER A 682 14.25 -16.09 14.06
C SER A 682 13.75 -17.42 14.63
N PHE A 683 12.83 -18.07 13.93
CA PHE A 683 12.35 -19.41 14.25
C PHE A 683 12.04 -20.19 12.98
N THR A 684 11.94 -21.52 13.12
CA THR A 684 11.59 -22.43 12.03
C THR A 684 10.50 -23.39 12.50
N GLY A 685 9.52 -23.64 11.65
CA GLY A 685 8.51 -24.68 11.80
C GLY A 685 8.63 -25.72 10.69
N THR A 686 8.31 -26.98 10.97
CA THR A 686 8.40 -28.06 9.98
C THR A 686 7.16 -28.93 10.08
N SER A 687 6.57 -29.27 8.93
CA SER A 687 5.46 -30.22 8.85
C SER A 687 5.92 -31.65 9.15
N SER A 688 4.97 -32.56 9.35
CA SER A 688 5.27 -33.99 9.25
C SER A 688 5.77 -34.35 7.84
N THR A 689 6.46 -35.49 7.74
CA THR A 689 6.88 -36.07 6.46
C THR A 689 5.68 -36.67 5.73
N PHE A 690 5.60 -36.45 4.42
CA PHE A 690 4.59 -37.03 3.54
C PHE A 690 5.25 -37.61 2.29
N THR A 691 4.54 -38.52 1.61
CA THR A 691 5.07 -39.24 0.44
C THR A 691 4.35 -38.83 -0.85
N ILE A 692 5.08 -38.86 -1.96
CA ILE A 692 4.56 -38.67 -3.32
C ILE A 692 4.77 -39.95 -4.12
N SER A 693 3.74 -40.44 -4.82
CA SER A 693 3.79 -41.66 -5.63
C SER A 693 4.17 -41.38 -7.08
N ASP A 694 4.72 -42.41 -7.74
CA ASP A 694 5.02 -42.39 -9.17
C ASP A 694 3.74 -42.53 -10.04
N ARG A 695 3.75 -41.94 -11.24
CA ARG A 695 2.66 -42.08 -12.22
C ARG A 695 2.63 -43.50 -12.78
N ARG A 696 1.68 -44.35 -12.37
CA ARG A 696 1.36 -45.57 -13.15
C ARG A 696 -0.08 -45.72 -13.65
N ASP A 697 -1.03 -44.88 -13.22
CA ASP A 697 -2.46 -45.14 -13.52
C ASP A 697 -3.26 -43.96 -14.12
N ALA A 698 -2.67 -43.12 -14.99
CA ALA A 698 -3.47 -42.12 -15.73
C ALA A 698 -3.04 -42.06 -17.20
N GLU A 699 -3.99 -42.33 -18.09
CA GLU A 699 -3.84 -42.25 -19.55
C GLU A 699 -3.29 -40.89 -20.02
N PRO A 700 -2.50 -40.86 -21.10
CA PRO A 700 -1.89 -39.64 -21.59
C PRO A 700 -2.90 -38.84 -22.42
N THR A 701 -3.55 -37.85 -21.82
CA THR A 701 -4.08 -36.72 -22.60
C THR A 701 -3.00 -35.65 -22.73
N VAL A 702 -2.69 -35.34 -23.98
CA VAL A 702 -1.71 -34.34 -24.41
C VAL A 702 -2.19 -32.94 -24.00
N THR A 703 -1.25 -32.06 -23.65
CA THR A 703 -1.32 -30.60 -23.36
C THR A 703 -1.39 -30.13 -21.90
N SER A 704 -0.22 -29.64 -21.45
CA SER A 704 0.05 -28.39 -20.71
C SER A 704 -0.84 -27.98 -19.54
N TRP A 705 -0.23 -27.90 -18.35
CA TRP A 705 -0.30 -26.80 -17.36
C TRP A 705 -1.65 -26.21 -16.88
N GLY A 706 -2.81 -26.54 -17.47
CA GLY A 706 -4.07 -25.82 -17.23
C GLY A 706 -4.98 -26.40 -16.15
N SER A 707 -4.73 -27.62 -15.68
CA SER A 707 -5.47 -28.22 -14.55
C SER A 707 -4.88 -27.87 -13.17
N PHE A 708 -3.89 -26.98 -13.10
CA PHE A 708 -3.04 -26.77 -11.91
C PHE A 708 -3.61 -25.78 -10.86
N TYR A 709 -4.64 -25.01 -11.18
CA TYR A 709 -4.99 -23.80 -10.39
C TYR A 709 -6.27 -23.85 -9.52
N LEU A 710 -6.90 -25.01 -9.36
CA LEU A 710 -8.23 -25.14 -8.72
C LEU A 710 -8.26 -25.05 -7.18
N ALA A 711 -7.14 -24.81 -6.49
CA ALA A 711 -7.09 -24.84 -5.02
C ALA A 711 -6.77 -23.46 -4.40
N TRP A 712 -7.69 -22.51 -4.51
CA TRP A 712 -7.79 -21.40 -3.57
C TRP A 712 -9.23 -20.91 -3.41
N GLU A 713 -9.92 -21.44 -2.40
CA GLU A 713 -10.85 -20.66 -1.59
C GLU A 713 -10.22 -20.60 -0.20
N ILE A 714 -9.89 -19.41 0.31
CA ILE A 714 -9.79 -19.23 1.76
C ILE A 714 -11.15 -19.69 2.31
N PRO A 715 -11.22 -20.56 3.34
CA PRO A 715 -12.50 -20.88 3.95
C PRO A 715 -13.15 -19.57 4.39
N LYS A 716 -14.20 -19.17 3.67
CA LYS A 716 -15.18 -18.23 4.20
C LYS A 716 -15.58 -18.80 5.56
N PRO A 717 -15.63 -18.02 6.64
CA PRO A 717 -16.14 -18.51 7.91
C PRO A 717 -17.49 -19.18 7.61
N SER A 718 -17.59 -20.47 7.93
CA SER A 718 -18.78 -21.27 7.67
C SER A 718 -19.96 -20.61 8.37
N ILE A 719 -20.73 -19.82 7.64
CA ILE A 719 -22.11 -19.56 8.00
C ILE A 719 -22.78 -20.91 7.79
N MET A 720 -23.00 -21.63 8.88
CA MET A 720 -23.92 -22.76 8.88
C MET A 720 -25.23 -22.28 8.25
N SER A 721 -25.47 -22.69 7.01
CA SER A 721 -26.81 -22.77 6.47
C SER A 721 -27.60 -23.71 7.38
N LYS A 722 -28.34 -23.12 8.34
CA LYS A 722 -29.44 -23.84 8.95
C LYS A 722 -30.52 -23.90 7.89
N ASN A 723 -30.66 -25.09 7.30
CA ASN A 723 -31.87 -25.50 6.59
C ASN A 723 -33.09 -25.03 7.38
N GLY A 724 -33.92 -24.23 6.72
CA GLY A 724 -35.27 -23.92 7.18
C GLY A 724 -36.10 -25.20 7.17
N ASN A 725 -36.20 -25.85 8.32
CA ASN A 725 -37.42 -26.53 8.73
C ASN A 725 -37.32 -26.86 10.22
N GLY A 726 -38.05 -26.09 11.03
CA GLY A 726 -38.09 -26.25 12.46
C GLY A 726 -38.74 -25.04 13.12
N LYS A 727 -40.06 -24.93 12.97
CA LYS A 727 -40.89 -24.14 13.90
C LYS A 727 -40.65 -24.72 15.29
N ASN A 728 -39.98 -23.99 16.17
CA ASN A 728 -40.10 -24.15 17.61
C ASN A 728 -40.02 -22.77 18.26
N GLY A 729 -41.15 -22.37 18.85
CA GLY A 729 -41.30 -21.12 19.57
C GLY A 729 -40.44 -21.12 20.83
N ASN A 730 -39.66 -20.05 20.99
CA ASN A 730 -39.47 -19.31 22.24
C ASN A 730 -38.65 -18.07 21.88
N GLY A 731 -39.29 -16.91 21.93
CA GLY A 731 -38.69 -15.63 21.57
C GLY A 731 -37.71 -15.14 22.63
N GLU A 732 -36.41 -15.40 22.43
CA GLU A 732 -35.34 -14.64 23.09
C GLU A 732 -34.64 -13.73 22.06
N LYS A 733 -34.59 -12.42 22.34
CA LYS A 733 -33.85 -11.45 21.51
C LYS A 733 -32.35 -11.78 21.53
N PRO A 734 -31.64 -11.83 20.38
CA PRO A 734 -30.21 -12.10 20.36
C PRO A 734 -29.43 -11.00 21.08
N ARG A 735 -28.59 -11.39 22.04
CA ARG A 735 -27.73 -10.46 22.82
C ARG A 735 -26.59 -9.94 21.94
N VAL A 736 -26.36 -8.63 21.97
CA VAL A 736 -25.26 -8.00 21.24
C VAL A 736 -23.90 -8.49 21.79
N PRO A 737 -22.98 -8.95 20.92
CA PRO A 737 -21.67 -9.43 21.34
C PRO A 737 -20.85 -8.39 22.12
N PHE A 738 -20.19 -8.83 23.18
CA PHE A 738 -19.34 -8.04 24.09
C PHE A 738 -18.33 -7.12 23.37
N ALA A 739 -17.71 -7.59 22.28
CA ALA A 739 -16.75 -6.81 21.50
C ALA A 739 -17.35 -5.55 20.85
N ILE A 740 -18.64 -5.56 20.51
CA ILE A 740 -19.32 -4.44 19.85
C ILE A 740 -19.47 -3.27 20.84
N HIS A 741 -19.77 -3.55 22.10
CA HIS A 741 -19.86 -2.54 23.16
C HIS A 741 -18.51 -1.88 23.45
N ILE A 742 -17.42 -2.65 23.38
CA ILE A 742 -16.06 -2.12 23.55
C ILE A 742 -15.67 -1.20 22.38
N ILE A 743 -15.92 -1.62 21.14
CA ILE A 743 -15.55 -0.84 19.95
C ILE A 743 -16.42 0.42 19.83
N ALA A 744 -17.73 0.30 20.03
CA ALA A 744 -18.64 1.43 20.01
C ALA A 744 -18.34 2.40 21.17
N GLY A 745 -18.09 1.88 22.38
CA GLY A 745 -17.75 2.69 23.55
C GLY A 745 -16.40 3.39 23.42
N GLY A 746 -15.39 2.70 22.87
CA GLY A 746 -14.06 3.26 22.62
C GLY A 746 -14.07 4.36 21.56
N THR A 747 -14.77 4.12 20.45
CA THR A 747 -14.94 5.11 19.35
C THR A 747 -15.72 6.34 19.83
N ALA A 748 -16.76 6.15 20.63
CA ALA A 748 -17.53 7.24 21.23
C ALA A 748 -16.68 8.07 22.20
N GLY A 749 -15.85 7.43 23.03
CA GLY A 749 -14.91 8.13 23.92
C GLY A 749 -13.83 8.90 23.17
N MET A 750 -13.34 8.37 22.04
CA MET A 750 -12.39 9.08 21.18
C MET A 750 -13.03 10.33 20.56
N ALA A 751 -14.27 10.22 20.06
CA ALA A 751 -15.00 11.37 19.51
C ALA A 751 -15.26 12.46 20.56
N GLU A 752 -15.64 12.09 21.79
CA GLU A 752 -15.74 13.05 22.91
C GLU A 752 -14.41 13.79 23.12
N ALA A 753 -13.30 13.06 23.22
CA ALA A 753 -12.00 13.65 23.46
C ALA A 753 -11.60 14.63 22.34
N LEU A 754 -11.82 14.26 21.07
CA LEU A 754 -11.50 15.12 19.93
C LEU A 754 -12.33 16.41 19.92
N CYS A 755 -13.61 16.35 20.30
CA CYS A 755 -14.46 17.53 20.32
C CYS A 755 -14.27 18.40 21.57
N CYS A 756 -13.98 17.80 22.74
CA CYS A 756 -13.92 18.50 24.01
C CYS A 756 -12.50 18.90 24.45
N GLN A 757 -11.45 18.37 23.83
CA GLN A 757 -10.05 18.68 24.19
C GLN A 757 -9.75 20.19 24.17
N PRO A 758 -10.19 20.99 23.18
CA PRO A 758 -9.96 22.44 23.21
C PRO A 758 -10.49 23.11 24.48
N LEU A 759 -11.66 22.67 24.96
CA LEU A 759 -12.28 23.21 26.17
C LEU A 759 -11.49 22.81 27.43
N ASP A 760 -11.01 21.57 27.49
CA ASP A 760 -10.21 21.06 28.60
C ASP A 760 -8.85 21.77 28.67
N THR A 761 -8.20 22.05 27.54
CA THR A 761 -6.94 22.80 27.46
C THR A 761 -7.11 24.25 27.94
N ILE A 762 -8.16 24.95 27.48
CA ILE A 762 -8.45 26.34 27.91
C ILE A 762 -8.70 26.38 29.42
N LYS A 763 -9.49 25.44 29.95
CA LYS A 763 -9.80 25.34 31.38
C LYS A 763 -8.52 25.17 32.21
N VAL A 764 -7.65 24.24 31.83
CA VAL A 764 -6.40 23.97 32.57
C VAL A 764 -5.48 25.19 32.53
N ARG A 765 -5.30 25.83 31.36
CA ARG A 765 -4.49 27.05 31.22
C ARG A 765 -5.04 28.20 32.08
N MET A 766 -6.36 28.32 32.18
CA MET A 766 -7.02 29.31 33.02
C MET A 766 -6.80 29.02 34.52
N GLN A 767 -6.83 27.75 34.94
CA GLN A 767 -6.56 27.35 36.32
C GLN A 767 -5.09 27.53 36.74
N LEU A 768 -4.17 27.40 35.80
CA LEU A 768 -2.73 27.59 36.00
C LEU A 768 -2.28 29.06 35.83
N SER A 769 -3.14 29.92 35.28
CA SER A 769 -2.83 31.32 35.04
C SER A 769 -2.56 32.07 36.35
N ARG A 770 -1.45 32.81 36.41
CA ARG A 770 -1.15 33.75 37.50
C ARG A 770 -1.84 35.11 37.33
N SER A 771 -2.49 35.36 36.19
CA SER A 771 -3.23 36.61 35.91
C SER A 771 -4.43 36.72 36.85
N GLY A 772 -4.50 37.79 37.65
CA GLY A 772 -5.49 37.95 38.73
C GLY A 772 -4.99 37.61 40.13
N ARG A 773 -3.79 37.01 40.28
CA ARG A 773 -3.11 36.83 41.58
C ARG A 773 -2.05 37.92 41.87
N VAL A 774 -1.68 38.71 40.85
CA VAL A 774 -0.78 39.87 40.98
C VAL A 774 -1.63 41.15 41.08
N PRO A 775 -1.38 42.05 42.06
CA PRO A 775 -2.11 43.31 42.19
C PRO A 775 -2.13 44.08 40.86
N GLY A 776 -3.31 44.55 40.44
CA GLY A 776 -3.49 45.33 39.21
C GLY A 776 -3.76 44.52 37.92
N THR A 777 -3.72 43.19 37.95
CA THR A 777 -4.02 42.36 36.76
C THR A 777 -5.44 41.77 36.81
N LYS A 778 -6.26 41.97 35.76
CA LYS A 778 -7.58 41.31 35.67
C LYS A 778 -7.43 39.81 35.35
N PRO A 779 -8.25 38.93 35.96
CA PRO A 779 -8.28 37.52 35.59
C PRO A 779 -8.78 37.36 34.16
N ARG A 780 -8.11 36.53 33.36
CA ARG A 780 -8.49 36.28 31.96
C ARG A 780 -9.68 35.32 31.90
N GLY A 781 -10.71 35.69 31.13
CA GLY A 781 -11.87 34.83 30.87
C GLY A 781 -11.56 33.68 29.90
N PHE A 782 -12.53 32.79 29.72
CA PHE A 782 -12.41 31.57 28.90
C PHE A 782 -12.03 31.85 27.44
N LEU A 783 -12.76 32.75 26.76
CA LEU A 783 -12.50 33.13 25.36
C LEU A 783 -11.16 33.84 25.18
N ALA A 784 -10.81 34.75 26.10
CA ALA A 784 -9.54 35.46 26.07
C ALA A 784 -8.35 34.51 26.24
N THR A 785 -8.49 33.49 27.09
CA THR A 785 -7.47 32.45 27.29
C THR A 785 -7.32 31.58 26.05
N GLY A 786 -8.42 31.17 25.40
CA GLY A 786 -8.39 30.42 24.14
C GLY A 786 -7.71 31.20 23.00
N MET A 787 -8.09 32.46 22.81
CA MET A 787 -7.49 33.33 21.79
C MET A 787 -5.99 33.56 22.05
N GLN A 788 -5.58 33.66 23.31
CA GLN A 788 -4.17 33.78 23.68
C GLN A 788 -3.36 32.54 23.30
N ILE A 789 -3.90 31.33 23.53
CA ILE A 789 -3.24 30.07 23.16
C ILE A 789 -3.05 30.01 21.64
N VAL A 790 -4.09 30.32 20.86
CA VAL A 790 -4.04 30.29 19.40
C VAL A 790 -3.04 31.32 18.85
N ARG A 791 -3.03 32.54 19.39
CA ARG A 791 -2.16 33.64 18.91
C ARG A 791 -0.70 33.50 19.32
N ARG A 792 -0.40 32.89 20.48
CA ARG A 792 0.99 32.79 20.99
C ARG A 792 1.65 31.44 20.76
N GLU A 793 0.87 30.39 20.59
CA GLU A 793 1.39 29.06 20.30
C GLU A 793 0.98 28.70 18.87
N THR A 794 -0.15 28.02 18.68
CA THR A 794 -0.77 27.69 17.39
C THR A 794 -2.23 27.25 17.63
N PRO A 795 -3.08 27.16 16.58
CA PRO A 795 -4.38 26.49 16.70
C PRO A 795 -4.29 25.06 17.25
N LEU A 796 -3.24 24.31 16.86
CA LEU A 796 -2.99 22.94 17.33
C LEU A 796 -2.63 22.87 18.82
N ALA A 797 -2.18 23.97 19.43
CA ALA A 797 -1.88 24.01 20.86
C ALA A 797 -3.11 23.78 21.75
N LEU A 798 -4.33 24.01 21.23
CA LEU A 798 -5.58 23.65 21.91
C LEU A 798 -5.75 22.13 22.10
N TYR A 799 -5.03 21.32 21.33
CA TYR A 799 -5.04 19.86 21.41
C TYR A 799 -3.87 19.28 22.19
N LYS A 800 -3.01 20.12 22.81
CA LYS A 800 -1.92 19.64 23.66
C LYS A 800 -2.47 18.76 24.79
N GLY A 801 -1.87 17.58 24.95
CA GLY A 801 -2.29 16.57 25.93
C GLY A 801 -3.33 15.57 25.43
N LEU A 802 -3.80 15.68 24.17
CA LEU A 802 -4.79 14.77 23.60
C LEU A 802 -4.38 13.30 23.71
N GLY A 803 -3.12 12.94 23.44
CA GLY A 803 -2.65 11.55 23.53
C GLY A 803 -2.82 10.95 24.94
N ALA A 804 -2.56 11.74 25.99
CA ALA A 804 -2.75 11.31 27.38
C ALA A 804 -4.24 11.23 27.78
N VAL A 805 -5.09 12.05 27.15
CA VAL A 805 -6.54 11.98 27.34
C VAL A 805 -7.10 10.74 26.64
N LEU A 806 -6.68 10.45 25.41
CA LEU A 806 -7.09 9.29 24.63
C LEU A 806 -6.71 7.97 25.32
N SER A 807 -5.50 7.87 25.86
CA SER A 807 -5.05 6.68 26.58
C SER A 807 -5.90 6.34 27.82
N GLY A 808 -6.54 7.35 28.43
CA GLY A 808 -7.39 7.16 29.61
C GLY A 808 -8.89 7.02 29.27
N ILE A 809 -9.37 7.73 28.25
CA ILE A 809 -10.80 7.82 27.96
C ILE A 809 -11.34 6.57 27.26
N ILE A 810 -10.55 5.95 26.39
CA ILE A 810 -10.97 4.79 25.60
C ILE A 810 -11.24 3.58 26.52
N PRO A 811 -10.31 3.17 27.43
CA PRO A 811 -10.58 2.05 28.33
C PRO A 811 -11.74 2.34 29.30
N LYS A 812 -11.83 3.59 29.78
CA LYS A 812 -12.88 4.05 30.69
C LYS A 812 -14.28 3.92 30.08
N MET A 813 -14.47 4.41 28.85
CA MET A 813 -15.76 4.35 28.19
C MET A 813 -16.12 2.94 27.76
N ALA A 814 -15.16 2.15 27.27
CA ALA A 814 -15.38 0.75 26.93
C ALA A 814 -15.89 -0.06 28.12
N ILE A 815 -15.23 0.05 29.29
CA ILE A 815 -15.64 -0.68 30.50
C ILE A 815 -16.99 -0.19 31.03
N ARG A 816 -17.26 1.12 31.02
CA ARG A 816 -18.55 1.67 31.48
C ARG A 816 -19.74 1.10 30.70
N PHE A 817 -19.73 1.23 29.38
CA PHE A 817 -20.89 0.80 28.57
C PHE A 817 -21.06 -0.71 28.59
N THR A 818 -19.96 -1.44 28.57
CA THR A 818 -19.98 -2.90 28.60
C THR A 818 -20.49 -3.44 29.94
N SER A 819 -20.01 -2.89 31.06
CA SER A 819 -20.48 -3.30 32.40
C SER A 819 -21.93 -2.89 32.64
N PHE A 820 -22.36 -1.73 32.17
CA PHE A 820 -23.75 -1.30 32.26
C PHE A 820 -24.71 -2.25 31.53
N GLU A 821 -24.43 -2.61 30.28
CA GLU A 821 -25.29 -3.54 29.53
C GLU A 821 -25.28 -4.95 30.14
N ALA A 822 -24.13 -5.41 30.65
CA ALA A 822 -24.04 -6.68 31.34
C ALA A 822 -24.89 -6.72 32.63
N TYR A 823 -24.78 -5.68 33.48
CA TYR A 823 -25.55 -5.61 34.73
C TYR A 823 -27.03 -5.39 34.49
N LYS A 824 -27.39 -4.55 33.51
CA LYS A 824 -28.78 -4.34 33.11
C LYS A 824 -29.40 -5.62 32.57
N GLY A 825 -28.67 -6.36 31.73
CA GLY A 825 -29.13 -7.65 31.21
C GLY A 825 -29.32 -8.71 32.31
N ALA A 826 -28.45 -8.73 33.32
CA ALA A 826 -28.57 -9.63 34.47
C ALA A 826 -29.74 -9.27 35.41
N LEU A 827 -30.07 -7.99 35.53
CA LEU A 827 -31.14 -7.46 36.39
C LEU A 827 -32.50 -7.29 35.67
N THR A 828 -32.59 -7.72 34.41
CA THR A 828 -33.85 -7.72 33.65
C THR A 828 -34.68 -8.94 34.04
N ASP A 829 -35.95 -8.72 34.35
CA ASP A 829 -36.90 -9.79 34.65
C ASP A 829 -37.08 -10.69 33.41
N LYS A 830 -36.80 -11.99 33.58
CA LYS A 830 -36.82 -12.98 32.52
C LYS A 830 -38.23 -13.30 32.00
N GLN A 831 -39.29 -12.99 32.75
CA GLN A 831 -40.67 -13.21 32.32
C GLN A 831 -41.25 -12.02 31.58
N THR A 832 -40.86 -10.79 31.94
CA THR A 832 -41.43 -9.56 31.36
C THR A 832 -40.49 -8.85 30.36
N GLY A 833 -39.21 -9.22 30.32
CA GLY A 833 -38.21 -8.64 29.42
C GLY A 833 -37.91 -7.15 29.69
N LYS A 834 -38.42 -6.59 30.79
CA LYS A 834 -38.32 -5.16 31.13
C LYS A 834 -37.53 -4.97 32.42
N ALA A 835 -36.52 -4.11 32.37
CA ALA A 835 -35.81 -3.66 33.57
C ALA A 835 -36.57 -2.50 34.22
N SER A 836 -36.91 -2.63 35.51
CA SER A 836 -37.51 -1.53 36.29
C SER A 836 -36.52 -0.38 36.45
N THR A 837 -37.02 0.84 36.67
CA THR A 837 -36.18 2.04 36.84
C THR A 837 -35.18 1.89 38.01
N GLY A 838 -35.57 1.19 39.07
CA GLY A 838 -34.68 0.85 40.19
C GLY A 838 -33.54 -0.10 39.78
N MET A 839 -33.82 -1.10 38.94
CA MET A 839 -32.80 -2.03 38.45
C MET A 839 -31.83 -1.36 37.46
N VAL A 840 -32.31 -0.42 36.64
CA VAL A 840 -31.46 0.42 35.78
C VAL A 840 -30.52 1.29 36.62
N PHE A 841 -31.03 1.86 37.72
CA PHE A 841 -30.20 2.65 38.64
C PHE A 841 -29.11 1.79 39.28
N ILE A 842 -29.44 0.59 39.76
CA ILE A 842 -28.47 -0.36 40.34
C ILE A 842 -27.44 -0.81 39.30
N ALA A 843 -27.85 -1.10 38.06
CA ALA A 843 -26.93 -1.40 36.96
C ALA A 843 -25.97 -0.23 36.68
N GLY A 844 -26.49 1.01 36.71
CA GLY A 844 -25.70 2.24 36.59
C GLY A 844 -24.70 2.42 37.74
N LEU A 845 -25.12 2.17 38.99
CA LEU A 845 -24.23 2.18 40.16
C LEU A 845 -23.09 1.16 39.99
N GLY A 846 -23.43 -0.08 39.64
CA GLY A 846 -22.46 -1.15 39.41
C GLY A 846 -21.46 -0.81 38.31
N ALA A 847 -21.93 -0.29 37.17
CA ALA A 847 -21.06 0.13 36.07
C ALA A 847 -20.09 1.26 36.49
N GLY A 848 -20.58 2.21 37.29
CA GLY A 848 -19.76 3.29 37.85
C GLY A 848 -18.68 2.79 38.82
N ILE A 849 -18.98 1.78 39.65
CA ILE A 849 -18.00 1.14 40.54
C ILE A 849 -16.94 0.40 39.72
N THR A 850 -17.37 -0.40 38.74
CA THR A 850 -16.46 -1.20 37.90
C THR A 850 -15.50 -0.32 37.11
N GLU A 851 -15.99 0.76 36.50
CA GLU A 851 -15.14 1.76 35.85
C GLU A 851 -14.18 2.43 36.85
N ALA A 852 -14.66 2.76 38.05
CA ALA A 852 -13.87 3.44 39.07
C ALA A 852 -12.68 2.60 39.53
N VAL A 853 -12.91 1.32 39.80
CA VAL A 853 -11.91 0.39 40.28
C VAL A 853 -10.96 -0.02 39.16
N ALA A 854 -11.49 -0.40 38.00
CA ALA A 854 -10.68 -0.98 36.92
C ALA A 854 -9.79 0.06 36.20
N VAL A 855 -10.26 1.30 36.06
CA VAL A 855 -9.59 2.30 35.20
C VAL A 855 -9.34 3.61 35.93
N VAL A 856 -10.36 4.20 36.56
CA VAL A 856 -10.29 5.60 36.98
C VAL A 856 -9.32 5.78 38.14
N THR A 857 -9.35 4.91 39.14
CA THR A 857 -8.49 5.07 40.34
C THR A 857 -7.00 4.92 40.00
N PRO A 858 -6.56 3.85 39.31
CA PRO A 858 -5.16 3.74 38.90
C PRO A 858 -4.71 4.91 38.01
N MET A 859 -5.56 5.32 37.06
CA MET A 859 -5.29 6.44 36.17
C MET A 859 -5.21 7.78 36.92
N GLU A 860 -6.09 8.03 37.90
CA GLU A 860 -6.08 9.25 38.71
C GLU A 860 -4.77 9.35 39.52
N VAL A 861 -4.32 8.26 40.15
CA VAL A 861 -3.05 8.24 40.89
C VAL A 861 -1.86 8.55 39.97
N VAL A 862 -1.79 7.88 38.81
CA VAL A 862 -0.74 8.12 37.81
C VAL A 862 -0.76 9.56 37.31
N LYS A 863 -1.94 10.08 36.99
CA LYS A 863 -2.13 11.45 36.50
C LYS A 863 -1.72 12.48 37.55
N ILE A 864 -2.10 12.27 38.81
CA ILE A 864 -1.75 13.17 39.93
C ILE A 864 -0.23 13.23 40.08
N ARG A 865 0.47 12.08 40.10
CA ARG A 865 1.94 12.02 40.20
C ARG A 865 2.64 12.69 39.01
N LEU A 866 2.13 12.44 37.81
CA LEU A 866 2.67 13.02 36.57
C LEU A 866 2.41 14.53 36.45
N GLN A 867 1.36 15.06 37.09
CA GLN A 867 1.07 16.49 37.17
C GLN A 867 1.75 17.18 38.37
N ALA A 868 2.12 16.43 39.41
CA ALA A 868 2.80 16.95 40.59
C ALA A 868 4.31 17.13 40.38
N GLN A 869 4.93 16.45 39.40
CA GLN A 869 6.32 16.73 39.03
C GLN A 869 6.43 18.14 38.41
N GLN A 870 7.17 19.01 39.07
CA GLN A 870 7.53 20.33 38.54
C GLN A 870 8.91 20.21 37.91
N HIS A 871 8.95 20.18 36.58
CA HIS A 871 10.20 20.35 35.86
C HIS A 871 10.36 21.83 35.52
N SER A 872 11.45 22.44 35.98
CA SER A 872 11.74 23.84 35.70
C SER A 872 12.23 23.95 34.25
N LEU A 873 11.53 24.74 33.43
CA LEU A 873 11.95 25.05 32.05
C LEU A 873 13.29 25.81 31.95
N ALA A 874 13.95 26.07 33.09
CA ALA A 874 15.20 26.81 33.21
C ALA A 874 16.46 25.92 33.14
N ASP A 875 16.34 24.60 33.28
CA ASP A 875 17.48 23.67 33.22
C ASP A 875 17.21 22.47 32.29
N PRO A 876 17.78 22.46 31.06
CA PRO A 876 17.56 21.40 30.08
C PRO A 876 18.19 20.04 30.45
N LEU A 877 18.99 19.95 31.53
CA LEU A 877 19.70 18.73 31.92
C LEU A 877 18.97 17.89 32.98
N GLU A 878 17.91 18.40 33.61
CA GLU A 878 17.20 17.68 34.67
C GLU A 878 16.22 16.66 34.07
N VAL A 879 16.56 15.37 34.12
CA VAL A 879 15.72 14.30 33.55
C VAL A 879 14.42 14.15 34.37
N PRO A 880 13.22 14.27 33.77
CA PRO A 880 11.97 14.13 34.49
C PRO A 880 11.81 12.71 35.06
N ARG A 881 11.46 12.61 36.35
CA ARG A 881 11.25 11.34 37.06
C ARG A 881 10.24 10.43 36.35
N TYR A 882 9.18 11.01 35.80
CA TYR A 882 8.17 10.28 35.05
C TYR A 882 8.11 10.74 33.58
N ARG A 883 8.63 9.89 32.68
CA ARG A 883 8.72 10.19 31.24
C ARG A 883 7.37 10.21 30.53
N ASN A 884 6.46 9.31 30.91
CA ASN A 884 5.10 9.20 30.39
C ASN A 884 4.22 8.43 31.39
N ALA A 885 2.92 8.30 31.10
CA ALA A 885 1.95 7.66 32.00
C ALA A 885 2.26 6.17 32.26
N ALA A 886 2.75 5.43 31.26
CA ALA A 886 3.11 4.01 31.42
C ALA A 886 4.36 3.84 32.29
N HIS A 887 5.38 4.67 32.06
CA HIS A 887 6.57 4.73 32.91
C HIS A 887 6.21 5.13 34.35
N ALA A 888 5.32 6.12 34.53
CA ALA A 888 4.83 6.52 35.85
C ALA A 888 4.12 5.38 36.57
N ALA A 889 3.21 4.67 35.89
CA ALA A 889 2.53 3.51 36.45
C ALA A 889 3.52 2.41 36.87
N TYR A 890 4.48 2.08 36.01
CA TYR A 890 5.52 1.10 36.31
C TYR A 890 6.38 1.51 37.52
N THR A 891 6.88 2.75 37.54
CA THR A 891 7.71 3.26 38.64
C THR A 891 6.94 3.27 39.96
N ILE A 892 5.67 3.69 39.98
CA ILE A 892 4.83 3.67 41.19
C ILE A 892 4.63 2.24 41.70
N VAL A 893 4.33 1.28 40.81
CA VAL A 893 4.13 -0.11 41.21
C VAL A 893 5.41 -0.75 41.72
N ARG A 894 6.55 -0.47 41.06
CA ARG A 894 7.87 -1.01 41.43
C ARG A 894 8.38 -0.44 42.75
N GLU A 895 8.20 0.87 42.99
CA GLU A 895 8.78 1.56 44.15
C GLU A 895 7.82 1.63 45.35
N GLU A 896 6.53 1.82 45.12
CA GLU A 896 5.52 2.06 46.17
C GLU A 896 4.52 0.89 46.32
N GLY A 897 4.62 -0.14 45.48
CA GLY A 897 3.75 -1.31 45.49
C GLY A 897 2.39 -1.10 44.81
N PHE A 898 1.77 -2.21 44.40
CA PHE A 898 0.51 -2.21 43.64
C PHE A 898 -0.67 -1.56 44.38
N SER A 899 -0.72 -1.66 45.71
CA SER A 899 -1.80 -1.09 46.53
C SER A 899 -1.85 0.45 46.45
N THR A 900 -0.75 1.11 46.11
CA THR A 900 -0.67 2.56 45.95
C THR A 900 -1.58 3.07 44.82
N LEU A 901 -1.79 2.28 43.75
CA LEU A 901 -2.69 2.64 42.65
C LEU A 901 -4.17 2.73 43.05
N TYR A 902 -4.54 2.16 44.20
CA TYR A 902 -5.92 2.10 44.69
C TYR A 902 -6.17 3.01 45.90
N ARG A 903 -5.21 3.88 46.23
CA ARG A 903 -5.41 4.90 47.27
C ARG A 903 -6.55 5.84 46.89
N GLY A 904 -7.61 5.86 47.69
CA GLY A 904 -8.80 6.69 47.46
C GLY A 904 -9.91 6.03 46.63
N VAL A 905 -9.78 4.73 46.32
CA VAL A 905 -10.76 3.98 45.50
C VAL A 905 -12.20 4.09 46.01
N SER A 906 -12.43 4.13 47.32
CA SER A 906 -13.78 4.22 47.91
C SER A 906 -14.49 5.54 47.55
N LEU A 907 -13.78 6.66 47.62
CA LEU A 907 -14.33 7.98 47.27
C LEU A 907 -14.51 8.14 45.75
N THR A 908 -13.61 7.57 44.96
CA THR A 908 -13.71 7.57 43.50
C THR A 908 -14.85 6.65 43.03
N ALA A 909 -15.03 5.49 43.65
CA ALA A 909 -16.15 4.58 43.41
C ALA A 909 -17.48 5.20 43.78
N LEU A 910 -17.61 5.82 44.96
CA LEU A 910 -18.84 6.51 45.36
C LEU A 910 -19.24 7.57 44.33
N ARG A 911 -18.29 8.44 43.96
CA ARG A 911 -18.52 9.53 42.99
C ARG A 911 -18.94 9.01 41.62
N GLN A 912 -18.30 7.95 41.13
CA GLN A 912 -18.60 7.40 39.80
C GLN A 912 -19.90 6.60 39.80
N ALA A 913 -20.18 5.85 40.86
CA ALA A 913 -21.42 5.10 41.02
C ALA A 913 -22.63 6.03 40.93
N THR A 914 -22.70 7.05 41.79
CA THR A 914 -23.82 8.01 41.83
C THR A 914 -23.94 8.83 40.54
N ASN A 915 -22.82 9.11 39.86
CA ASN A 915 -22.81 9.78 38.56
C ASN A 915 -23.48 8.94 37.48
N GLN A 916 -23.07 7.67 37.36
CA GLN A 916 -23.61 6.76 36.34
C GLN A 916 -25.03 6.29 36.66
N GLY A 917 -25.34 6.02 37.92
CA GLY A 917 -26.70 5.72 38.37
C GLY A 917 -27.68 6.82 37.96
N ALA A 918 -27.37 8.09 38.23
CA ALA A 918 -28.22 9.21 37.84
C ALA A 918 -28.31 9.39 36.32
N ASN A 919 -27.17 9.32 35.60
CA ASN A 919 -27.11 9.54 34.16
C ASN A 919 -27.86 8.46 33.37
N PHE A 920 -27.57 7.18 33.60
CA PHE A 920 -28.22 6.09 32.86
C PHE A 920 -29.72 5.98 33.17
N THR A 921 -30.14 6.22 34.41
CA THR A 921 -31.56 6.26 34.76
C THR A 921 -32.28 7.41 34.06
N ALA A 922 -31.71 8.62 34.09
CA ALA A 922 -32.30 9.76 33.39
C ALA A 922 -32.36 9.52 31.87
N TYR A 923 -31.31 8.96 31.27
CA TYR A 923 -31.28 8.63 29.83
C TYR A 923 -32.39 7.64 29.46
N GLN A 924 -32.57 6.57 30.23
CA GLN A 924 -33.57 5.54 29.94
C GLN A 924 -35.00 6.06 30.13
N GLU A 925 -35.28 6.86 31.16
CA GLU A 925 -36.63 7.42 31.36
C GLU A 925 -36.98 8.47 30.30
N LEU A 926 -36.03 9.31 29.91
CA LEU A 926 -36.22 10.26 28.81
C LEU A 926 -36.39 9.55 27.45
N LYS A 927 -35.65 8.45 27.21
CA LYS A 927 -35.86 7.60 26.01
C LYS A 927 -37.24 6.97 26.02
N LYS A 928 -37.71 6.42 27.16
CA LYS A 928 -39.06 5.88 27.31
C LYS A 928 -40.14 6.93 27.07
N ALA A 929 -39.98 8.14 27.60
CA ALA A 929 -40.90 9.25 27.37
C ALA A 929 -40.95 9.67 25.89
N ALA A 930 -39.79 9.76 25.23
CA ALA A 930 -39.72 10.08 23.81
C ALA A 930 -40.43 9.04 22.93
N HIS A 931 -40.27 7.75 23.22
CA HIS A 931 -41.00 6.68 22.51
C HIS A 931 -42.51 6.68 22.80
N ARG A 932 -42.95 7.07 24.01
CA ARG A 932 -44.39 7.23 24.30
C ARG A 932 -45.02 8.35 23.47
N TRP A 933 -44.26 9.41 23.17
CA TRP A 933 -44.73 10.53 22.34
C TRP A 933 -44.58 10.29 20.85
N GLN A 934 -43.75 9.33 20.43
CA GLN A 934 -43.50 8.97 19.03
C GLN A 934 -43.57 7.44 18.85
N PRO A 935 -44.76 6.83 19.00
CA PRO A 935 -44.92 5.38 18.97
C PRO A 935 -44.58 4.74 17.61
N ASN A 936 -44.66 5.51 16.52
CA ASN A 936 -44.39 5.06 15.15
C ASN A 936 -42.89 4.89 14.83
N LEU A 937 -41.99 5.33 15.72
CA LEU A 937 -40.55 5.24 15.52
C LEU A 937 -39.98 4.02 16.26
N VAL A 938 -39.50 3.04 15.49
CA VAL A 938 -38.83 1.82 15.99
C VAL A 938 -37.56 2.16 16.77
N ASP A 939 -36.81 3.19 16.34
CA ASP A 939 -35.68 3.73 17.09
C ASP A 939 -35.56 5.25 16.89
N LEU A 940 -35.05 5.96 17.89
CA LEU A 940 -34.98 7.42 17.84
C LEU A 940 -33.84 7.86 16.89
N PRO A 941 -34.03 8.96 16.12
CA PRO A 941 -32.96 9.52 15.30
C PRO A 941 -31.80 10.04 16.17
N SER A 942 -30.57 10.00 15.63
CA SER A 942 -29.34 10.30 16.40
C SER A 942 -29.32 11.67 17.08
N TRP A 943 -30.01 12.68 16.54
CA TRP A 943 -30.13 13.99 17.15
C TRP A 943 -30.99 13.99 18.44
N GLN A 944 -32.00 13.11 18.53
CA GLN A 944 -32.80 12.94 19.75
C GLN A 944 -31.99 12.21 20.82
N HIS A 945 -31.18 11.22 20.43
CA HIS A 945 -30.19 10.60 21.33
C HIS A 945 -29.18 11.62 21.87
N MET A 946 -28.73 12.53 21.03
CA MET A 946 -27.83 13.62 21.41
C MET A 946 -28.51 14.57 22.43
N ALA A 947 -29.77 14.95 22.20
CA ALA A 947 -30.52 15.82 23.11
C ALA A 947 -30.82 15.15 24.46
N ILE A 948 -31.24 13.88 24.44
CA ILE A 948 -31.47 13.09 25.66
C ILE A 948 -30.14 12.90 26.42
N GLY A 949 -29.05 12.58 25.72
CA GLY A 949 -27.71 12.45 26.29
C GLY A 949 -27.18 13.75 26.90
N LEU A 950 -27.54 14.90 26.34
CA LEU A 950 -27.20 16.22 26.90
C LEU A 950 -27.90 16.43 28.25
N ILE A 951 -29.20 16.15 28.32
CA ILE A 951 -30.01 16.33 29.54
C ILE A 951 -29.58 15.31 30.61
N SER A 952 -29.45 14.03 30.25
CA SER A 952 -29.05 12.97 31.19
C SER A 952 -27.62 13.18 31.69
N GLY A 953 -26.72 13.64 30.82
CA GLY A 953 -25.34 13.97 31.15
C GLY A 953 -25.19 15.11 32.16
N ALA A 954 -26.17 16.02 32.23
CA ALA A 954 -26.19 17.09 33.22
C ALA A 954 -26.59 16.60 34.62
N MET A 955 -27.42 15.55 34.72
CA MET A 955 -27.95 15.02 35.99
C MET A 955 -26.87 14.49 36.94
N GLY A 956 -25.81 13.89 36.38
CA GLY A 956 -24.69 13.36 37.16
C GLY A 956 -23.87 14.42 37.91
N PRO A 957 -23.51 15.56 37.28
CA PRO A 957 -22.98 16.74 37.98
C PRO A 957 -23.90 17.32 39.05
N PHE A 958 -25.22 17.34 38.83
CA PHE A 958 -26.19 17.83 39.82
C PHE A 958 -26.27 16.90 41.04
N SER A 959 -26.26 15.58 40.86
CA SER A 959 -26.32 14.63 41.97
C SER A 959 -25.06 14.64 42.85
N ASN A 960 -23.89 14.91 42.25
CA ASN A 960 -22.60 14.81 42.93
C ASN A 960 -21.99 16.13 43.41
N ALA A 961 -22.57 17.27 43.05
CA ALA A 961 -22.07 18.57 43.47
C ALA A 961 -21.99 18.73 45.01
N PRO A 962 -22.98 18.29 45.81
CA PRO A 962 -22.88 18.36 47.27
C PRO A 962 -21.71 17.54 47.83
N ILE A 963 -21.49 16.33 47.29
CA ILE A 963 -20.41 15.44 47.73
C ILE A 963 -19.05 16.05 47.40
N ASP A 964 -18.88 16.60 46.19
CA ASP A 964 -17.62 17.17 45.75
C ASP A 964 -17.28 18.51 46.45
N THR A 965 -18.29 19.32 46.80
CA THR A 965 -18.08 20.56 47.57
C THR A 965 -17.72 20.27 49.04
N ILE A 966 -18.34 19.25 49.65
CA ILE A 966 -17.95 18.78 50.99
C ILE A 966 -16.53 18.18 50.96
N LYS A 967 -16.23 17.32 49.98
CA LYS A 967 -14.89 16.70 49.80
C LYS A 967 -13.79 17.74 49.66
N THR A 968 -14.00 18.77 48.85
CA THR A 968 -12.99 19.82 48.62
C THR A 968 -12.73 20.67 49.88
N ARG A 969 -13.71 20.87 50.76
CA ARG A 969 -13.51 21.51 52.07
C ARG A 969 -12.84 20.59 53.07
N LEU A 970 -13.25 19.32 53.10
CA LEU A 970 -12.64 18.28 53.92
C LEU A 970 -11.13 18.12 53.61
N GLN A 971 -10.74 18.24 52.34
CA GLN A 971 -9.34 18.20 51.89
C GLN A 971 -8.54 19.47 52.24
N LYS A 972 -9.20 20.59 52.53
CA LYS A 972 -8.54 21.84 52.95
C LYS A 972 -8.37 21.95 54.47
N ALA A 973 -9.19 21.24 55.23
CA ALA A 973 -9.12 21.25 56.70
C ALA A 973 -8.14 20.17 57.20
N PRO A 974 -7.11 20.52 57.98
CA PRO A 974 -6.18 19.54 58.57
C PRO A 974 -6.93 18.59 59.51
N ALA A 975 -6.56 17.31 59.48
CA ALA A 975 -7.18 16.29 60.33
C ALA A 975 -6.68 16.43 61.77
N GLN A 976 -7.59 16.54 62.75
CA GLN A 976 -7.23 16.50 64.17
C GLN A 976 -7.24 15.05 64.70
N PRO A 977 -6.30 14.66 65.58
CA PRO A 977 -6.25 13.32 66.16
C PRO A 977 -7.55 12.98 66.92
N GLY A 978 -8.12 11.78 66.70
CA GLY A 978 -9.29 11.28 67.44
C GLY A 978 -10.68 11.50 66.80
N GLN A 979 -10.78 12.23 65.67
CA GLN A 979 -12.07 12.43 64.98
C GLN A 979 -12.34 11.39 63.88
N SER A 980 -13.56 10.83 63.84
CA SER A 980 -13.99 9.94 62.76
C SER A 980 -14.23 10.70 61.44
N ALA A 981 -14.08 10.02 60.31
CA ALA A 981 -14.32 10.62 58.99
C ALA A 981 -15.78 11.09 58.83
N LEU A 982 -16.73 10.35 59.42
CA LEU A 982 -18.15 10.68 59.40
C LEU A 982 -18.48 11.94 60.20
N SER A 983 -17.91 12.10 61.41
CA SER A 983 -18.16 13.30 62.22
C SER A 983 -17.62 14.59 61.57
N ARG A 984 -16.51 14.47 60.82
CA ARG A 984 -15.94 15.59 60.06
C ARG A 984 -16.80 15.98 58.86
N ILE A 985 -17.34 15.00 58.15
CA ILE A 985 -18.24 15.23 57.00
C ILE A 985 -19.52 15.92 57.47
N THR A 986 -20.13 15.46 58.58
CA THR A 986 -21.36 16.05 59.12
C THR A 986 -21.12 17.45 59.68
N ALA A 987 -19.98 17.71 60.33
CA ALA A 987 -19.61 19.05 60.80
C ALA A 987 -19.45 20.04 59.64
N ILE A 988 -18.68 19.69 58.60
CA ILE A 988 -18.47 20.55 57.43
C ILE A 988 -19.77 20.81 56.68
N ALA A 989 -20.62 19.79 56.51
CA ALA A 989 -21.92 19.96 55.87
C ALA A 989 -22.84 20.88 56.70
N GLY A 990 -22.84 20.73 58.04
CA GLY A 990 -23.57 21.60 58.95
C GLY A 990 -23.12 23.06 58.88
N ASP A 991 -21.80 23.31 58.85
CA ASP A 991 -21.23 24.66 58.73
C ASP A 991 -21.55 25.30 57.38
N MET A 992 -21.43 24.54 56.29
CA MET A 992 -21.81 25.00 54.95
C MET A 992 -23.28 25.44 54.89
N TRP A 993 -24.17 24.66 55.51
CA TRP A 993 -25.58 24.97 55.56
C TRP A 993 -25.87 26.22 56.39
N LYS A 994 -25.30 26.31 57.61
CA LYS A 994 -25.56 27.40 58.55
C LYS A 994 -24.95 28.74 58.12
N GLN A 995 -23.73 28.73 57.56
CA GLN A 995 -22.98 29.97 57.27
C GLN A 995 -23.17 30.47 55.83
N GLU A 996 -23.34 29.58 54.86
CA GLU A 996 -23.35 29.94 53.43
C GLU A 996 -24.65 29.53 52.70
N GLY A 997 -25.56 28.83 53.38
CA GLY A 997 -26.82 28.36 52.84
C GLY A 997 -26.67 27.25 51.79
N VAL A 998 -27.82 26.80 51.26
CA VAL A 998 -27.93 25.64 50.35
C VAL A 998 -27.16 25.82 49.04
N ARG A 999 -27.00 27.07 48.57
CA ARG A 999 -26.26 27.38 47.33
C ARG A 999 -24.76 27.04 47.42
N SER A 1000 -24.20 26.96 48.63
CA SER A 1000 -22.80 26.61 48.86
C SER A 1000 -22.45 25.19 48.40
N PHE A 1001 -23.39 24.25 48.46
CA PHE A 1001 -23.25 22.85 48.02
C PHE A 1001 -23.15 22.69 46.50
N TYR A 1002 -23.50 23.73 45.73
CA TYR A 1002 -23.51 23.73 44.27
C TYR A 1002 -22.51 24.73 43.66
N LYS A 1003 -21.66 25.37 44.47
CA LYS A 1003 -20.60 26.27 43.99
C LYS A 1003 -19.64 25.50 43.05
N GLY A 1004 -19.52 25.98 41.80
CA GLY A 1004 -18.68 25.37 40.77
C GLY A 1004 -19.39 24.43 39.80
N ILE A 1005 -20.73 24.34 39.84
CA ILE A 1005 -21.50 23.45 38.96
C ILE A 1005 -21.52 23.90 37.49
N THR A 1006 -21.56 25.20 37.21
CA THR A 1006 -21.63 25.76 35.86
C THR A 1006 -20.50 25.27 34.93
N PRO A 1007 -19.20 25.41 35.27
CA PRO A 1007 -18.12 24.90 34.41
C PRO A 1007 -18.10 23.37 34.30
N ARG A 1008 -18.79 22.65 35.19
CA ARG A 1008 -18.88 21.19 35.15
C ARG A 1008 -19.97 20.72 34.19
N VAL A 1009 -21.15 21.34 34.26
CA VAL A 1009 -22.26 21.05 33.33
C VAL A 1009 -21.86 21.40 31.89
N LEU A 1010 -21.23 22.56 31.68
CA LEU A 1010 -20.74 23.00 30.36
C LEU A 1010 -19.73 22.04 29.71
N ARG A 1011 -19.05 21.19 30.50
CA ARG A 1011 -18.11 20.20 30.00
C ARG A 1011 -18.75 18.82 29.85
N VAL A 1012 -19.54 18.39 30.83
CA VAL A 1012 -20.08 17.02 30.88
C VAL A 1012 -21.26 16.85 29.94
N ALA A 1013 -22.15 17.85 29.82
CA ALA A 1013 -23.36 17.72 29.02
C ALA A 1013 -23.07 17.60 27.50
N PRO A 1014 -22.22 18.45 26.88
CA PRO A 1014 -21.87 18.28 25.46
C PRO A 1014 -21.11 16.99 25.17
N GLY A 1015 -20.20 16.60 26.08
CA GLY A 1015 -19.45 15.35 25.94
C GLY A 1015 -20.37 14.12 25.94
N GLN A 1016 -21.36 14.07 26.84
CA GLN A 1016 -22.33 12.97 26.87
C GLN A 1016 -23.22 12.93 25.64
N ALA A 1017 -23.62 14.09 25.12
CA ALA A 1017 -24.39 14.18 23.87
C ALA A 1017 -23.65 13.51 22.69
N ILE A 1018 -22.35 13.77 22.55
CA ILE A 1018 -21.48 13.18 21.52
C ILE A 1018 -21.31 11.68 21.75
N VAL A 1019 -21.02 11.26 22.99
CA VAL A 1019 -20.80 9.86 23.33
C VAL A 1019 -22.01 9.01 22.97
N PHE A 1020 -23.22 9.41 23.38
CA PHE A 1020 -24.43 8.64 23.08
C PHE A 1020 -24.76 8.62 21.59
N ALA A 1021 -24.59 9.74 20.87
CA ALA A 1021 -24.85 9.80 19.44
C ALA A 1021 -23.90 8.90 18.62
N VAL A 1022 -22.60 8.94 18.95
CA VAL A 1022 -21.57 8.16 18.25
C VAL A 1022 -21.68 6.68 18.61
N TYR A 1023 -21.90 6.36 19.89
CA TYR A 1023 -22.05 4.98 20.35
C TYR A 1023 -23.19 4.26 19.60
N GLU A 1024 -24.38 4.87 19.52
CA GLU A 1024 -25.53 4.27 18.83
C GLU A 1024 -25.29 4.14 17.33
N ARG A 1025 -24.67 5.14 16.69
CA ARG A 1025 -24.37 5.10 15.24
C ARG A 1025 -23.36 4.01 14.90
N VAL A 1026 -22.28 3.91 15.67
CA VAL A 1026 -21.21 2.93 15.47
C VAL A 1026 -21.72 1.52 15.75
N ARG A 1027 -22.50 1.33 16.82
CA ARG A 1027 -23.16 0.06 17.12
C ARG A 1027 -24.03 -0.42 15.95
N LYS A 1028 -24.90 0.46 15.42
CA LYS A 1028 -25.77 0.13 14.27
C LYS A 1028 -24.97 -0.27 13.04
N ILE A 1029 -23.93 0.49 12.68
CA ILE A 1029 -23.07 0.19 11.52
C ILE A 1029 -22.42 -1.19 11.70
N ILE A 1030 -21.90 -1.51 12.88
CA ILE A 1030 -21.26 -2.81 13.16
C ILE A 1030 -22.29 -3.95 13.11
N GLU A 1031 -23.52 -3.72 13.57
CA GLU A 1031 -24.62 -4.69 13.50
C GLU A 1031 -25.07 -4.92 12.05
N THR A 1032 -25.17 -3.87 11.21
CA THR A 1032 -25.51 -3.98 9.79
C THR A 1032 -24.42 -4.70 8.97
N VAL A 1033 -23.14 -4.40 9.24
CA VAL A 1033 -21.99 -5.02 8.54
C VAL A 1033 -21.84 -6.52 8.86
N ARG A 1034 -22.41 -7.00 9.98
CA ARG A 1034 -22.36 -8.42 10.37
C ARG A 1034 -23.44 -9.32 9.76
N GLY A 1035 -24.32 -8.80 8.89
CA GLY A 1035 -25.24 -9.64 8.10
C GLY A 1035 -26.38 -10.30 8.89
N THR A 1036 -26.79 -9.75 10.03
CA THR A 1036 -28.11 -10.10 10.59
C THR A 1036 -29.19 -9.34 9.84
N ASN A 1037 -29.67 -9.91 8.72
CA ASN A 1037 -30.99 -9.62 8.20
C ASN A 1037 -32.02 -10.16 9.20
N LEU A 1038 -32.39 -9.35 10.19
CA LEU A 1038 -33.66 -9.50 10.87
C LEU A 1038 -34.60 -8.47 10.28
N THR A 1039 -35.42 -8.92 9.34
CA THR A 1039 -36.74 -8.34 9.09
C THR A 1039 -37.53 -8.43 10.40
N ASP A 1040 -37.41 -7.42 11.26
CA ASP A 1040 -38.28 -7.27 12.42
C ASP A 1040 -39.62 -6.70 11.93
N THR A 1041 -40.46 -7.59 11.39
CA THR A 1041 -41.91 -7.45 11.52
C THR A 1041 -42.26 -7.64 12.99
N TYR A 1042 -42.81 -6.61 13.63
CA TYR A 1042 -43.64 -6.81 14.83
C TYR A 1042 -44.96 -6.09 14.67
N SER A 1043 -46.00 -6.90 14.45
CA SER A 1043 -47.33 -6.72 14.98
C SER A 1043 -47.31 -6.95 16.49
N GLU A 1044 -47.56 -5.89 17.27
CA GLU A 1044 -48.66 -5.73 18.25
C GLU A 1044 -48.51 -4.39 18.97
#